data_AF-A0A8T0W7R8-F1
#
_entry.id   AF-A0A8T0W7R8-F1
#
_cell.length_a   1.000
_cell.length_b   1.000
_cell.length_c   1.000
_cell.angle_alpha   90.00
_cell.angle_beta   90.00
_cell.angle_gamma   90.00
#
_symmetry.space_group_name_H-M   'P 1'
#
loop_
_entity.id
_entity.type
_entity.pdbx_description
1 polymer ?
#
loop_
_entity_poly.entity_id
_entity_poly.type
_entity_poly.pdbx_seq_one_letter_code
_entity_poly.pdbx_strand_id
1 'polypeptide(L)'
;MGSQEEGGAAAAAAADEVVYLHGVLEVTVFEAEHLHNAIHGRIMEATEKLQETLGVHCLQHSRLYVDVDVGAARVARTREVEFHPTTPAWNQSFRLHCAYPAAAVTFTVKNQHLVGAGVLGAGSVPAARVASGQPVECRLGLRGGEHGHETHTPSLRVRLHFLGVERDPSWGAGVRLPGFAGVTPAFFPERTGCRVTLYQNAHLTGAFDPGVRLAGGRAYRPARLWEDLYAAIRDARRLVYVSGWSVSTEITLVRDPGRMVPGAEGVTLGELLKRKADEGVAVLVMPWQDNTSVSFLGNAGLMRTHDEETRRFFEGTGVRCFLCPRNADASLTVVQHVQISAEFTHHQKTVTLDAATPGGGDGVRHVVSFIGGIDLCDGRYDDENHTLFRDLDTTYLHDFMQNNYKHACLRRGGPREPWHDVHCRLEGPAAWDVLANFEQRWKKQAPEGMRGCLLDLTPAALPDPAGLGDDAGGSWNVQVFRSIDDASVVGFPSDPAEAAALGLTSGKDVTVDRSIQAGYVEAIRRARRFVYIENQYFLGGCASWAEDQGAGCLNLVPVEIALKVAAMIRRGERFAAYVVTPMWPEGLPAGEAVQAILLWHRRTVEMMYGIVMDAIDGAGLRGQAHPCDYLNFFCLGNREAPLPGEYSPPETPEEGTDYWRAQVNRRGPIYVHAKLMIVDDEYVIVGSANLNERSLAGNRDSEIAQGSYQPAHLNGPCGRARGQVHGFRMSLWHEHFMARHAGDGDRAVFLEPESVECVRAVRRVAERLWGAYTQDRVEDLPGHLLPFPITVSEFGEVGDLPADGCFPDTRAPVRGRKAVKLPDILTT
;
A
#
# COMPACT_ATOMS: atom_id res chain seq x y z
N MET A 1 -13.14 14.87 -64.65
CA MET A 1 -12.51 15.69 -63.58
C MET A 1 -13.57 15.91 -62.52
N GLY A 2 -13.31 15.49 -61.29
CA GLY A 2 -14.20 15.69 -60.13
C GLY A 2 -14.73 14.39 -59.53
N SER A 3 -13.94 13.74 -58.68
CA SER A 3 -14.41 12.82 -57.61
C SER A 3 -13.23 12.22 -56.79
N GLN A 4 -12.36 13.05 -56.21
CA GLN A 4 -11.27 12.55 -55.33
C GLN A 4 -11.01 13.38 -54.05
N GLU A 5 -11.91 14.31 -53.68
CA GLU A 5 -11.70 15.16 -52.48
C GLU A 5 -12.50 14.73 -51.23
N GLU A 6 -13.44 13.79 -51.31
CA GLU A 6 -14.24 13.41 -50.13
C GLU A 6 -13.57 12.37 -49.20
N GLY A 7 -12.43 11.79 -49.60
CA GLY A 7 -11.70 10.81 -48.77
C GLY A 7 -10.73 11.42 -47.76
N GLY A 8 -10.37 12.71 -47.89
CA GLY A 8 -9.38 13.38 -47.04
C GLY A 8 -9.97 14.02 -45.77
N ALA A 9 -11.27 14.35 -45.77
CA ALA A 9 -11.91 15.04 -44.66
C ALA A 9 -12.30 14.10 -43.50
N ALA A 10 -12.49 12.80 -43.75
CA ALA A 10 -12.81 11.81 -42.71
C ALA A 10 -11.58 11.37 -41.88
N ALA A 11 -10.36 11.54 -42.41
CA ALA A 11 -9.12 11.17 -41.71
C ALA A 11 -8.55 12.30 -40.83
N ALA A 12 -9.00 13.55 -41.02
CA ALA A 12 -8.57 14.70 -40.23
C ALA A 12 -9.49 15.01 -39.02
N ALA A 13 -10.66 14.36 -38.93
CA ALA A 13 -11.63 14.54 -37.86
C ALA A 13 -11.52 13.52 -36.70
N ALA A 14 -10.51 12.63 -36.73
CA ALA A 14 -10.28 11.61 -35.69
C ALA A 14 -9.19 12.00 -34.66
N ALA A 15 -8.72 13.25 -34.69
CA ALA A 15 -7.84 13.80 -33.67
C ALA A 15 -8.70 14.43 -32.56
N ASP A 16 -8.50 13.98 -31.32
CA ASP A 16 -9.07 14.48 -30.04
C ASP A 16 -10.13 13.60 -29.33
N GLU A 17 -10.43 12.40 -29.81
CA GLU A 17 -11.27 11.47 -29.02
C GLU A 17 -10.49 10.91 -27.82
N VAL A 18 -10.89 11.31 -26.61
CA VAL A 18 -10.36 10.75 -25.36
C VAL A 18 -11.00 9.38 -25.11
N VAL A 19 -10.18 8.33 -25.10
CA VAL A 19 -10.60 6.97 -24.75
C VAL A 19 -9.95 6.51 -23.45
N TYR A 20 -10.60 5.60 -22.75
CA TYR A 20 -10.06 5.03 -21.53
C TYR A 20 -9.23 3.78 -21.84
N LEU A 21 -7.90 3.85 -21.66
CA LEU A 21 -7.02 2.70 -21.81
C LEU A 21 -7.00 1.90 -20.50
N HIS A 22 -8.02 1.05 -20.31
CA HIS A 22 -8.15 0.13 -19.18
C HIS A 22 -7.73 -1.30 -19.52
N GLY A 23 -6.55 -1.71 -19.08
CA GLY A 23 -5.97 -3.00 -19.46
C GLY A 23 -4.47 -3.09 -19.22
N VAL A 24 -3.78 -3.83 -20.08
CA VAL A 24 -2.31 -3.94 -20.08
C VAL A 24 -1.77 -3.39 -21.40
N LEU A 25 -0.85 -2.44 -21.32
CA LEU A 25 -0.14 -1.88 -22.46
C LEU A 25 1.28 -2.45 -22.51
N GLU A 26 1.55 -3.20 -23.57
CA GLU A 26 2.89 -3.66 -23.92
C GLU A 26 3.53 -2.61 -24.83
N VAL A 27 4.70 -2.11 -24.45
CA VAL A 27 5.43 -1.07 -25.19
C VAL A 27 6.86 -1.52 -25.41
N THR A 28 7.36 -1.42 -26.64
CA THR A 28 8.78 -1.55 -26.94
C THR A 28 9.30 -0.26 -27.56
N VAL A 29 10.36 0.30 -26.96
CA VAL A 29 11.11 1.44 -27.49
C VAL A 29 12.41 0.91 -28.09
N PHE A 30 12.55 0.99 -29.42
CA PHE A 30 13.68 0.40 -30.12
C PHE A 30 14.85 1.37 -30.21
N GLU A 31 14.79 2.30 -31.17
CA GLU A 31 15.89 3.16 -31.56
C GLU A 31 15.35 4.47 -32.11
N ALA A 32 16.19 5.50 -32.11
CA ALA A 32 15.90 6.76 -32.77
C ALA A 32 16.95 7.07 -33.84
N GLU A 33 16.53 7.77 -34.88
CA GLU A 33 17.34 8.16 -36.02
C GLU A 33 17.36 9.68 -36.17
N HIS A 34 18.46 10.20 -36.73
CA HIS A 34 18.64 11.62 -37.05
C HIS A 34 18.55 12.57 -35.83
N LEU A 35 18.76 12.06 -34.61
CA LEU A 35 18.80 12.85 -33.38
C LEU A 35 19.94 13.88 -33.36
N HIS A 36 21.04 13.65 -34.09
CA HIS A 36 22.11 14.63 -34.26
C HIS A 36 21.58 15.95 -34.85
N ASN A 37 20.54 15.95 -35.68
CA ASN A 37 19.95 17.19 -36.19
C ASN A 37 19.24 18.02 -35.10
N ALA A 38 18.76 17.35 -34.03
CA ALA A 38 18.17 17.99 -32.86
C ALA A 38 19.21 18.41 -31.80
N ILE A 39 20.46 17.97 -31.93
CA ILE A 39 21.56 18.23 -30.97
C ILE A 39 22.62 19.17 -31.59
N HIS A 40 22.83 19.11 -32.90
CA HIS A 40 23.81 19.91 -33.65
C HIS A 40 23.50 21.41 -33.69
N GLY A 41 22.23 21.82 -33.53
CA GLY A 41 21.87 23.24 -33.61
C GLY A 41 22.37 24.12 -32.46
N ARG A 42 22.89 23.54 -31.37
CA ARG A 42 23.43 24.32 -30.22
C ARG A 42 24.72 23.79 -29.60
N ILE A 43 24.97 22.48 -29.60
CA ILE A 43 26.15 21.95 -28.90
C ILE A 43 27.44 22.35 -29.63
N MET A 44 27.51 22.33 -30.98
CA MET A 44 28.78 22.70 -31.64
C MET A 44 29.12 24.19 -31.52
N GLU A 45 28.16 25.12 -31.59
CA GLU A 45 28.49 26.55 -31.53
C GLU A 45 29.03 27.00 -30.15
N ALA A 46 28.59 26.34 -29.07
CA ALA A 46 29.11 26.56 -27.72
C ALA A 46 30.36 25.71 -27.41
N THR A 47 30.40 24.48 -27.91
CA THR A 47 31.49 23.52 -27.63
C THR A 47 32.75 23.84 -28.44
N GLU A 48 32.62 24.29 -29.70
CA GLU A 48 33.77 24.74 -30.51
C GLU A 48 34.39 26.01 -29.92
N LYS A 49 33.56 26.98 -29.47
CA LYS A 49 34.06 28.19 -28.79
C LYS A 49 34.71 27.92 -27.44
N LEU A 50 34.21 26.95 -26.65
CA LEU A 50 34.83 26.61 -25.36
C LEU A 50 36.09 25.74 -25.52
N GLN A 51 36.11 24.84 -26.50
CA GLN A 51 37.27 23.98 -26.79
C GLN A 51 38.48 24.79 -27.29
N GLU A 52 38.25 25.82 -28.13
CA GLU A 52 39.31 26.75 -28.54
C GLU A 52 39.84 27.62 -27.38
N THR A 53 39.01 27.90 -26.38
CA THR A 53 39.37 28.85 -25.29
C THR A 53 40.03 28.17 -24.08
N LEU A 54 39.70 26.91 -23.77
CA LEU A 54 40.09 26.27 -22.50
C LEU A 54 40.93 24.98 -22.61
N GLY A 55 41.14 24.42 -23.82
CA GLY A 55 42.01 23.25 -24.00
C GLY A 55 41.56 21.98 -23.25
N VAL A 56 40.28 21.88 -22.89
CA VAL A 56 39.73 20.71 -22.18
C VAL A 56 39.22 19.69 -23.19
N HIS A 57 40.01 18.65 -23.43
CA HIS A 57 39.55 17.43 -24.10
C HIS A 57 38.75 16.60 -23.09
N CYS A 58 37.42 16.78 -23.03
CA CYS A 58 36.38 15.84 -22.56
C CYS A 58 35.23 16.61 -21.88
N LEU A 59 34.17 16.92 -22.64
CA LEU A 59 32.86 17.23 -22.04
C LEU A 59 32.13 15.91 -21.78
N GLN A 60 31.60 15.71 -20.57
CA GLN A 60 30.92 14.49 -20.15
C GLN A 60 29.78 14.12 -21.12
N HIS A 61 29.75 12.85 -21.54
CA HIS A 61 28.83 12.29 -22.54
C HIS A 61 27.36 12.62 -22.23
N SER A 62 26.63 13.17 -23.21
CA SER A 62 25.16 13.31 -23.16
C SER A 62 24.51 11.94 -23.01
N ARG A 63 23.50 11.82 -22.13
CA ARG A 63 22.76 10.58 -21.90
C ARG A 63 21.32 10.74 -22.34
N LEU A 64 20.83 9.81 -23.15
CA LEU A 64 19.49 9.87 -23.72
C LEU A 64 18.54 8.86 -23.07
N TYR A 65 17.29 9.28 -22.89
CA TYR A 65 16.21 8.39 -22.47
C TYR A 65 14.88 8.80 -23.10
N VAL A 66 13.90 7.90 -23.02
CA VAL A 66 12.54 8.10 -23.52
C VAL A 66 11.55 7.97 -22.36
N ASP A 67 10.76 9.02 -22.15
CA ASP A 67 9.57 8.97 -21.30
C ASP A 67 8.37 8.48 -22.12
N VAL A 68 7.55 7.61 -21.53
CA VAL A 68 6.28 7.13 -22.11
C VAL A 68 5.13 7.65 -21.26
N ASP A 69 4.26 8.43 -21.88
CA ASP A 69 3.09 9.06 -21.26
C ASP A 69 1.79 8.49 -21.85
N VAL A 70 0.82 8.17 -20.99
CA VAL A 70 -0.55 7.80 -21.39
C VAL A 70 -1.48 8.89 -20.86
N GLY A 71 -1.93 9.78 -21.76
CA GLY A 71 -2.63 10.99 -21.33
C GLY A 71 -1.75 11.85 -20.42
N ALA A 72 -2.24 12.18 -19.23
CA ALA A 72 -1.49 12.95 -18.23
C ALA A 72 -0.48 12.10 -17.41
N ALA A 73 -0.49 10.77 -17.54
CA ALA A 73 0.30 9.87 -16.70
C ALA A 73 1.63 9.46 -17.34
N ARG A 74 2.75 9.73 -16.66
CA ARG A 74 4.06 9.14 -16.96
C ARG A 74 4.08 7.68 -16.51
N VAL A 75 3.93 6.74 -17.43
CA VAL A 75 3.78 5.30 -17.10
C VAL A 75 5.08 4.51 -17.17
N ALA A 76 6.06 4.98 -17.95
CA ALA A 76 7.36 4.33 -18.07
C ALA A 76 8.46 5.32 -18.48
N ARG A 77 9.70 4.90 -18.24
CA ARG A 77 10.93 5.58 -18.67
C ARG A 77 11.95 4.51 -19.07
N THR A 78 12.64 4.70 -20.19
CA THR A 78 13.78 3.85 -20.56
C THR A 78 15.02 4.18 -19.73
N ARG A 79 15.95 3.24 -19.65
CA ARG A 79 17.28 3.51 -19.09
C ARG A 79 18.03 4.55 -19.92
N GLU A 80 19.02 5.17 -19.29
CA GLU A 80 19.91 6.11 -19.97
C GLU A 80 20.86 5.35 -20.90
N VAL A 81 21.00 5.81 -22.14
CA VAL A 81 22.00 5.31 -23.09
C VAL A 81 22.96 6.42 -23.45
N GLU A 82 24.23 6.08 -23.66
CA GLU A 82 25.22 7.05 -24.15
C GLU A 82 24.81 7.57 -25.53
N PHE A 83 25.01 8.87 -25.76
CA PHE A 83 24.72 9.47 -27.04
C PHE A 83 25.57 8.86 -28.15
N HIS A 84 24.92 8.20 -29.11
CA HIS A 84 25.52 7.81 -30.39
C HIS A 84 25.08 8.79 -31.49
N PRO A 85 26.00 9.36 -32.29
CA PRO A 85 25.69 10.41 -33.26
C PRO A 85 24.73 9.98 -34.39
N THR A 86 24.56 8.68 -34.64
CA THR A 86 23.72 8.19 -35.73
C THR A 86 22.42 7.53 -35.27
N THR A 87 22.46 6.64 -34.28
CA THR A 87 21.33 5.75 -33.95
C THR A 87 21.40 5.27 -32.48
N PRO A 88 20.96 6.06 -31.49
CA PRO A 88 20.81 5.54 -30.13
C PRO A 88 19.71 4.48 -30.09
N ALA A 89 20.00 3.36 -29.42
CA ALA A 89 19.09 2.23 -29.28
C ALA A 89 18.89 1.87 -27.80
N TRP A 90 17.64 1.72 -27.40
CA TRP A 90 17.23 1.27 -26.06
C TRP A 90 16.82 -0.19 -26.07
N ASN A 91 16.12 -0.65 -27.11
CA ASN A 91 15.57 -2.01 -27.24
C ASN A 91 14.86 -2.50 -25.96
N GLN A 92 14.13 -1.61 -25.31
CA GLN A 92 13.56 -1.85 -24.00
C GLN A 92 12.05 -2.06 -24.10
N SER A 93 11.55 -3.13 -23.46
CA SER A 93 10.13 -3.45 -23.42
C SER A 93 9.55 -3.26 -22.02
N PHE A 94 8.28 -2.87 -21.97
CA PHE A 94 7.50 -2.64 -20.77
C PHE A 94 6.16 -3.34 -20.89
N ARG A 95 5.71 -3.94 -19.78
CA ARG A 95 4.34 -4.43 -19.61
C ARG A 95 3.68 -3.61 -18.51
N LEU A 96 2.75 -2.73 -18.88
CA LEU A 96 2.24 -1.67 -18.02
C LEU A 96 0.75 -1.85 -17.76
N HIS A 97 0.35 -2.03 -16.50
CA HIS A 97 -1.05 -1.85 -16.13
C HIS A 97 -1.47 -0.41 -16.43
N CYS A 98 -2.58 -0.24 -17.13
CA CYS A 98 -3.13 1.05 -17.52
C CYS A 98 -4.59 1.17 -17.08
N ALA A 99 -4.93 2.34 -16.56
CA ALA A 99 -6.29 2.76 -16.26
C ALA A 99 -6.38 4.29 -16.35
N TYR A 100 -6.10 4.83 -17.54
CA TYR A 100 -6.00 6.26 -17.78
C TYR A 100 -6.90 6.74 -18.93
N PRO A 101 -7.54 7.91 -18.81
CA PRO A 101 -8.10 8.61 -19.95
C PRO A 101 -6.97 9.18 -20.80
N ALA A 102 -7.00 8.93 -22.11
CA ALA A 102 -5.96 9.40 -23.02
C ALA A 102 -6.52 9.71 -24.41
N ALA A 103 -6.08 10.83 -24.99
CA ALA A 103 -6.21 11.09 -26.42
C ALA A 103 -5.08 10.43 -27.23
N ALA A 104 -3.89 10.26 -26.61
CA ALA A 104 -2.73 9.64 -27.24
C ALA A 104 -1.79 8.98 -26.22
N VAL A 105 -0.95 8.06 -26.71
CA VAL A 105 0.26 7.59 -26.03
C VAL A 105 1.45 8.37 -26.61
N THR A 106 2.13 9.12 -25.75
CA THR A 106 3.20 10.05 -26.15
C THR A 106 4.57 9.53 -25.71
N PHE A 107 5.55 9.67 -26.58
CA PHE A 107 6.94 9.30 -26.37
C PHE A 107 7.78 10.56 -26.44
N THR A 108 8.47 10.90 -25.36
CA THR A 108 9.31 12.10 -25.27
C THR A 108 10.77 11.72 -25.12
N VAL A 109 11.60 12.07 -26.10
CA VAL A 109 13.04 11.83 -26.05
C VAL A 109 13.72 13.01 -25.34
N LYS A 110 14.53 12.70 -24.33
CA LYS A 110 15.22 13.69 -23.49
C LYS A 110 16.72 13.45 -23.44
N ASN A 111 17.48 14.53 -23.30
CA ASN A 111 18.91 14.53 -23.03
C ASN A 111 19.16 14.96 -21.58
N GLN A 112 19.75 14.07 -20.78
CA GLN A 112 20.13 14.34 -19.40
C GLN A 112 21.48 15.06 -19.36
N HIS A 113 21.49 16.27 -18.80
CA HIS A 113 22.69 17.04 -18.46
C HIS A 113 22.86 17.16 -16.93
N LEU A 114 24.02 17.64 -16.46
CA LEU A 114 24.28 17.86 -15.02
C LEU A 114 23.28 18.83 -14.35
N VAL A 115 22.74 19.79 -15.11
CA VAL A 115 21.89 20.88 -14.59
C VAL A 115 20.41 20.66 -14.89
N GLY A 116 20.04 19.57 -15.61
CA GLY A 116 18.65 19.27 -15.96
C GLY A 116 18.51 18.46 -17.24
N ALA A 117 17.28 18.06 -17.56
CA ALA A 117 16.97 17.32 -18.79
C ALA A 117 16.39 18.25 -19.86
N GLY A 118 16.99 18.27 -21.05
CA GLY A 118 16.45 18.97 -22.23
C GLY A 118 15.56 18.05 -23.06
N VAL A 119 14.43 18.57 -23.58
CA VAL A 119 13.54 17.81 -24.48
C VAL A 119 14.05 17.93 -25.92
N LEU A 120 14.37 16.79 -26.54
CA LEU A 120 14.81 16.74 -27.94
C LEU A 120 13.64 16.67 -28.92
N GLY A 121 12.53 16.06 -28.50
CA GLY A 121 11.28 16.05 -29.24
C GLY A 121 10.33 14.95 -28.76
N ALA A 122 9.07 15.06 -29.16
CA ALA A 122 8.02 14.10 -28.80
C ALA A 122 7.23 13.62 -30.03
N GLY A 123 6.81 12.36 -30.00
CA GLY A 123 5.95 11.74 -31.00
C GLY A 123 4.81 10.98 -30.31
N SER A 124 3.65 10.84 -30.96
CA SER A 124 2.47 10.26 -30.31
C SER A 124 1.71 9.30 -31.23
N VAL A 125 1.08 8.29 -30.63
CA VAL A 125 0.12 7.38 -31.28
C VAL A 125 -1.28 7.67 -30.72
N PRO A 126 -2.30 7.93 -31.56
CA PRO A 126 -3.66 8.15 -31.08
C PRO A 126 -4.17 7.00 -30.21
N ALA A 127 -4.76 7.31 -29.06
CA ALA A 127 -5.18 6.31 -28.08
C ALA A 127 -6.31 5.42 -28.64
N ALA A 128 -7.21 5.96 -29.46
CA ALA A 128 -8.23 5.18 -30.16
C ALA A 128 -7.62 4.07 -31.05
N ARG A 129 -6.48 4.34 -31.71
CA ARG A 129 -5.76 3.34 -32.51
C ARG A 129 -5.17 2.24 -31.61
N VAL A 130 -4.61 2.62 -30.47
CA VAL A 130 -4.07 1.69 -29.47
C VAL A 130 -5.18 0.82 -28.87
N ALA A 131 -6.32 1.43 -28.51
CA ALA A 131 -7.48 0.79 -27.91
C ALA A 131 -8.14 -0.30 -28.80
N SER A 132 -7.91 -0.25 -30.12
CA SER A 132 -8.40 -1.30 -31.04
C SER A 132 -7.88 -2.70 -30.70
N GLY A 133 -6.73 -2.77 -30.02
CA GLY A 133 -6.02 -4.00 -29.66
C GLY A 133 -5.19 -4.59 -30.78
N GLN A 134 -5.17 -3.99 -31.98
CA GLN A 134 -4.25 -4.41 -33.04
C GLN A 134 -2.82 -3.92 -32.70
N PRO A 135 -1.78 -4.77 -32.85
CA PRO A 135 -0.40 -4.34 -32.66
C PRO A 135 -0.06 -3.15 -33.56
N VAL A 136 0.51 -2.10 -32.97
CA VAL A 136 0.96 -0.89 -33.67
C VAL A 136 2.48 -0.86 -33.65
N GLU A 137 3.11 -1.02 -34.80
CA GLU A 137 4.55 -0.75 -34.98
C GLU A 137 4.72 0.40 -35.96
N CYS A 138 5.43 1.46 -35.55
CA CYS A 138 5.61 2.64 -36.38
C CYS A 138 6.88 3.43 -36.03
N ARG A 139 7.32 4.27 -36.98
CA ARG A 139 8.29 5.34 -36.75
C ARG A 139 7.56 6.65 -36.52
N LEU A 140 7.75 7.24 -35.35
CA LEU A 140 7.17 8.52 -34.95
C LEU A 140 8.11 9.66 -35.32
N GLY A 141 7.65 10.63 -36.11
CA GLY A 141 8.37 11.88 -36.29
C GLY A 141 8.33 12.71 -35.00
N LEU A 142 9.48 13.09 -34.48
CA LEU A 142 9.60 13.86 -33.25
C LEU A 142 9.43 15.36 -33.52
N ARG A 143 8.57 16.02 -32.75
CA ARG A 143 8.22 17.45 -32.86
C ARG A 143 8.34 18.16 -31.51
N GLY A 144 8.39 19.48 -31.49
CA GLY A 144 8.23 20.28 -30.26
C GLY A 144 9.45 20.33 -29.31
N GLY A 145 10.64 19.93 -29.77
CA GLY A 145 11.91 20.31 -29.15
C GLY A 145 12.37 21.70 -29.63
N GLU A 146 13.46 22.23 -29.07
CA GLU A 146 14.01 23.55 -29.44
C GLU A 146 14.60 23.63 -30.87
N HIS A 147 13.95 23.14 -31.94
CA HIS A 147 14.45 23.33 -33.32
C HIS A 147 13.38 23.40 -34.42
N GLY A 148 13.68 24.22 -35.43
CA GLY A 148 13.12 24.22 -36.79
C GLY A 148 14.25 24.08 -37.83
N HIS A 149 14.54 22.84 -38.26
CA HIS A 149 15.44 22.56 -39.40
C HIS A 149 14.72 21.69 -40.43
N GLU A 150 14.86 22.04 -41.72
CA GLU A 150 13.94 21.62 -42.80
C GLU A 150 14.30 20.30 -43.52
N THR A 151 15.47 19.68 -43.28
CA THR A 151 15.99 18.63 -44.20
C THR A 151 15.79 17.18 -43.76
N HIS A 152 15.81 16.85 -42.46
CA HIS A 152 15.54 15.48 -41.95
C HIS A 152 14.88 15.51 -40.56
N THR A 153 13.63 15.05 -40.46
CA THR A 153 12.88 15.00 -39.20
C THR A 153 13.40 13.85 -38.32
N PRO A 154 13.82 14.11 -37.06
CA PRO A 154 14.19 13.06 -36.12
C PRO A 154 13.03 12.07 -35.92
N SER A 155 13.32 10.78 -35.81
CA SER A 155 12.28 9.76 -35.65
C SER A 155 12.60 8.73 -34.57
N LEU A 156 11.56 8.16 -33.96
CA LEU A 156 11.64 7.10 -32.94
C LEU A 156 10.83 5.89 -33.37
N ARG A 157 11.44 4.70 -33.40
CA ARG A 157 10.74 3.44 -33.69
C ARG A 157 10.16 2.86 -32.40
N VAL A 158 8.86 2.60 -32.40
CA VAL A 158 8.14 2.02 -31.26
C VAL A 158 7.19 0.90 -31.71
N ARG A 159 6.89 -0.01 -30.79
CA ARG A 159 5.80 -0.98 -30.91
C ARG A 159 4.90 -0.88 -29.68
N LEU A 160 3.59 -0.92 -29.89
CA LEU A 160 2.58 -0.95 -28.84
C LEU A 160 1.60 -2.09 -29.11
N HIS A 161 1.16 -2.76 -28.05
CA HIS A 161 0.07 -3.72 -28.10
C HIS A 161 -0.76 -3.60 -26.83
N PHE A 162 -2.06 -3.37 -26.97
CA PHE A 162 -2.94 -3.14 -25.83
C PHE A 162 -3.93 -4.29 -25.66
N LEU A 163 -3.92 -4.86 -24.47
CA LEU A 163 -4.80 -5.92 -24.02
C LEU A 163 -5.87 -5.30 -23.11
N GLY A 164 -7.04 -5.03 -23.68
CA GLY A 164 -8.17 -4.47 -22.92
C GLY A 164 -8.65 -5.44 -21.85
N VAL A 165 -8.94 -4.93 -20.65
CA VAL A 165 -9.17 -5.78 -19.45
C VAL A 165 -10.34 -6.75 -19.61
N GLU A 166 -11.41 -6.35 -20.28
CA GLU A 166 -12.60 -7.20 -20.45
C GLU A 166 -12.37 -8.38 -21.40
N ARG A 167 -11.28 -8.36 -22.18
CA ARG A 167 -10.85 -9.48 -23.02
C ARG A 167 -9.95 -10.47 -22.28
N ASP A 168 -9.47 -10.10 -21.09
CA ASP A 168 -8.68 -10.98 -20.24
C ASP A 168 -9.61 -12.07 -19.67
N PRO A 169 -9.34 -13.37 -19.89
CA PRO A 169 -10.15 -14.46 -19.35
C PRO A 169 -10.25 -14.47 -17.81
N SER A 170 -9.33 -13.79 -17.12
CA SER A 170 -9.34 -13.65 -15.67
C SER A 170 -10.19 -12.50 -15.13
N TRP A 171 -10.60 -11.56 -15.98
CA TRP A 171 -11.44 -10.45 -15.57
C TRP A 171 -12.81 -10.94 -15.05
N GLY A 172 -13.12 -10.63 -13.80
CA GLY A 172 -14.37 -11.06 -13.14
C GLY A 172 -14.50 -12.58 -12.93
N ALA A 173 -13.41 -13.34 -13.09
CA ALA A 173 -13.40 -14.80 -12.93
C ALA A 173 -13.19 -15.26 -11.47
N GLY A 174 -12.79 -14.35 -10.57
CA GLY A 174 -12.25 -14.69 -9.27
C GLY A 174 -10.92 -15.45 -9.38
N VAL A 175 -10.61 -16.25 -8.37
CA VAL A 175 -9.40 -17.10 -8.31
C VAL A 175 -9.58 -18.40 -9.12
N ARG A 176 -10.83 -18.82 -9.38
CA ARG A 176 -11.16 -20.12 -9.99
C ARG A 176 -10.91 -20.13 -11.50
N LEU A 177 -9.65 -20.26 -11.91
CA LEU A 177 -9.24 -20.58 -13.28
C LEU A 177 -8.25 -21.75 -13.30
N PRO A 178 -8.41 -22.75 -14.21
CA PRO A 178 -7.35 -23.71 -14.48
C PRO A 178 -6.05 -22.98 -14.84
N GLY A 179 -5.01 -23.15 -14.03
CA GLY A 179 -3.70 -22.51 -14.24
C GLY A 179 -3.53 -21.12 -13.62
N PHE A 180 -4.40 -20.66 -12.70
CA PHE A 180 -4.04 -19.51 -11.87
C PHE A 180 -2.75 -19.83 -11.09
N ALA A 181 -1.77 -18.94 -11.20
CA ALA A 181 -0.43 -19.09 -10.62
C ALA A 181 0.05 -17.76 -10.00
N GLY A 182 -0.89 -17.00 -9.41
CA GLY A 182 -0.64 -15.67 -8.91
C GLY A 182 -0.37 -14.61 -10.01
N VAL A 183 0.20 -13.48 -9.60
CA VAL A 183 0.69 -12.42 -10.47
C VAL A 183 1.89 -12.94 -11.26
N THR A 184 1.84 -12.81 -12.58
CA THR A 184 2.92 -13.26 -13.48
C THR A 184 3.21 -12.25 -14.60
N PRO A 185 4.49 -12.02 -14.95
CA PRO A 185 5.69 -12.43 -14.20
C PRO A 185 5.81 -11.70 -12.85
N ALA A 186 6.51 -12.30 -11.88
CA ALA A 186 6.78 -11.73 -10.56
C ALA A 186 8.08 -12.29 -9.97
N PHE A 187 8.74 -11.53 -9.09
CA PHE A 187 10.03 -11.90 -8.51
C PHE A 187 9.91 -13.13 -7.60
N PHE A 188 8.90 -13.12 -6.73
CA PHE A 188 8.51 -14.31 -5.97
C PHE A 188 7.28 -14.97 -6.64
N PRO A 189 7.36 -16.27 -6.96
CA PRO A 189 6.24 -16.99 -7.54
C PRO A 189 5.18 -17.31 -6.48
N GLU A 190 3.99 -17.73 -6.93
CA GLU A 190 3.03 -18.36 -6.02
C GLU A 190 3.62 -19.66 -5.44
N ARG A 191 3.42 -19.85 -4.13
CA ARG A 191 3.79 -21.03 -3.36
C ARG A 191 2.54 -21.79 -2.96
N THR A 192 2.61 -23.11 -3.03
CA THR A 192 1.55 -24.03 -2.59
C THR A 192 2.00 -24.78 -1.34
N GLY A 193 1.06 -25.43 -0.63
CA GLY A 193 1.40 -26.17 0.59
C GLY A 193 1.74 -25.24 1.76
N CYS A 194 1.20 -24.02 1.75
CA CYS A 194 1.41 -23.04 2.81
C CYS A 194 0.29 -23.11 3.87
N ARG A 195 0.54 -22.47 5.01
CA ARG A 195 -0.48 -22.12 5.99
C ARG A 195 -0.38 -20.62 6.31
N VAL A 196 -1.55 -19.98 6.41
CA VAL A 196 -1.68 -18.57 6.79
C VAL A 196 -2.53 -18.48 8.05
N THR A 197 -2.01 -17.79 9.07
CA THR A 197 -2.79 -17.33 10.22
C THR A 197 -3.00 -15.82 10.06
N LEU A 198 -4.25 -15.38 10.02
CA LEU A 198 -4.62 -13.97 9.97
C LEU A 198 -4.85 -13.45 11.39
N TYR A 199 -4.28 -12.30 11.69
CA TYR A 199 -4.41 -11.63 12.98
C TYR A 199 -5.18 -10.32 12.82
N GLN A 200 -6.15 -10.14 13.72
CA GLN A 200 -6.94 -8.93 13.90
C GLN A 200 -6.43 -8.30 15.20
N ASN A 201 -5.91 -7.07 15.10
CA ASN A 201 -5.18 -6.36 16.14
C ASN A 201 -3.93 -7.12 16.66
N ALA A 202 -3.25 -6.55 17.66
CA ALA A 202 -2.13 -7.21 18.33
C ALA A 202 -2.60 -8.31 19.29
N HIS A 203 -3.77 -8.10 19.90
CA HIS A 203 -4.40 -8.98 20.88
C HIS A 203 -5.91 -9.07 20.66
N LEU A 204 -6.53 -10.11 21.21
CA LEU A 204 -7.98 -10.24 21.33
C LEU A 204 -8.30 -10.86 22.68
N THR A 205 -9.27 -10.29 23.39
CA THR A 205 -9.59 -10.75 24.75
C THR A 205 -10.09 -12.20 24.75
N GLY A 206 -10.08 -12.84 25.92
CA GLY A 206 -10.63 -14.19 26.08
C GLY A 206 -12.15 -14.28 25.84
N ALA A 207 -12.87 -13.15 25.91
CA ALA A 207 -14.31 -13.08 25.75
C ALA A 207 -14.76 -12.88 24.28
N PHE A 208 -13.85 -12.48 23.40
CA PHE A 208 -14.16 -12.23 21.99
C PHE A 208 -14.53 -13.53 21.25
N ASP A 209 -15.81 -13.67 20.90
CA ASP A 209 -16.33 -14.72 20.04
C ASP A 209 -17.26 -14.11 18.96
N PRO A 210 -16.81 -14.03 17.69
CA PRO A 210 -17.64 -13.47 16.63
C PRO A 210 -18.84 -14.37 16.26
N GLY A 211 -18.87 -15.62 16.74
CA GLY A 211 -19.96 -16.57 16.48
C GLY A 211 -20.03 -17.04 15.02
N VAL A 212 -18.91 -16.97 14.29
CA VAL A 212 -18.85 -17.24 12.85
C VAL A 212 -18.67 -18.74 12.58
N ARG A 213 -19.36 -19.24 11.56
CA ARG A 213 -19.28 -20.64 11.12
C ARG A 213 -18.63 -20.73 9.74
N LEU A 214 -17.66 -21.60 9.62
CA LEU A 214 -16.94 -21.92 8.38
C LEU A 214 -17.60 -23.09 7.64
N ALA A 215 -17.12 -23.37 6.44
CA ALA A 215 -17.43 -24.59 5.71
C ALA A 215 -17.22 -25.83 6.61
N GLY A 216 -18.17 -26.76 6.56
CA GLY A 216 -18.20 -27.94 7.44
C GLY A 216 -18.72 -27.67 8.85
N GLY A 217 -19.27 -26.49 9.13
CA GLY A 217 -19.94 -26.16 10.40
C GLY A 217 -19.01 -25.82 11.57
N ARG A 218 -17.71 -25.75 11.33
CA ARG A 218 -16.72 -25.42 12.37
C ARG A 218 -16.78 -23.96 12.76
N ALA A 219 -16.47 -23.65 14.01
CA ALA A 219 -16.32 -22.27 14.47
C ALA A 219 -15.04 -21.64 13.92
N TYR A 220 -15.12 -20.41 13.44
CA TYR A 220 -13.94 -19.57 13.26
C TYR A 220 -13.35 -19.23 14.63
N ARG A 221 -12.03 -19.28 14.77
CA ARG A 221 -11.32 -18.97 16.01
C ARG A 221 -10.21 -17.97 15.72
N PRO A 222 -10.36 -16.70 16.13
CA PRO A 222 -9.32 -15.69 15.97
C PRO A 222 -8.05 -16.08 16.73
N ALA A 223 -6.89 -15.84 16.11
CA ALA A 223 -5.57 -15.98 16.73
C ALA A 223 -5.11 -14.66 17.37
N ARG A 224 -4.07 -14.69 18.21
CA ARG A 224 -3.52 -13.50 18.90
C ARG A 224 -2.07 -13.30 18.50
N LEU A 225 -1.77 -12.16 17.87
CA LEU A 225 -0.47 -11.92 17.23
C LEU A 225 0.66 -11.89 18.26
N TRP A 226 0.58 -11.01 19.26
CA TRP A 226 1.71 -10.80 20.17
C TRP A 226 1.90 -11.97 21.15
N GLU A 227 0.85 -12.73 21.46
CA GLU A 227 0.96 -14.03 22.16
C GLU A 227 1.75 -15.04 21.32
N ASP A 228 1.33 -15.25 20.06
CA ASP A 228 1.99 -16.19 19.13
C ASP A 228 3.43 -15.78 18.85
N LEU A 229 3.69 -14.48 18.69
CA LEU A 229 5.02 -13.94 18.42
C LEU A 229 5.95 -14.10 19.62
N TYR A 230 5.48 -13.81 20.83
CA TYR A 230 6.25 -14.03 22.05
C TYR A 230 6.65 -15.51 22.18
N ALA A 231 5.70 -16.42 22.01
CA ALA A 231 5.96 -17.86 22.07
C ALA A 231 6.95 -18.29 20.98
N ALA A 232 6.79 -17.80 19.75
CA ALA A 232 7.66 -18.12 18.63
C ALA A 232 9.11 -17.64 18.85
N ILE A 233 9.32 -16.41 19.34
CA ILE A 233 10.66 -15.88 19.66
C ILE A 233 11.28 -16.66 20.82
N ARG A 234 10.51 -16.91 21.89
CA ARG A 234 10.97 -17.70 23.05
C ARG A 234 11.45 -19.09 22.61
N ASP A 235 10.71 -19.74 21.71
CA ASP A 235 10.95 -21.12 21.33
C ASP A 235 11.95 -21.29 20.18
N ALA A 236 12.38 -20.19 19.52
CA ALA A 236 13.38 -20.20 18.45
C ALA A 236 14.74 -20.76 18.90
N ARG A 237 15.45 -21.46 18.01
CA ARG A 237 16.72 -22.13 18.34
C ARG A 237 17.85 -21.86 17.34
N ARG A 238 17.56 -21.30 16.18
CA ARG A 238 18.54 -21.03 15.12
C ARG A 238 18.61 -19.54 14.81
N LEU A 239 17.47 -18.91 14.50
CA LEU A 239 17.43 -17.52 14.05
C LEU A 239 16.21 -16.76 14.59
N VAL A 240 16.39 -15.45 14.77
CA VAL A 240 15.31 -14.46 14.93
C VAL A 240 15.73 -13.20 14.17
N TYR A 241 15.14 -12.98 13.01
CA TYR A 241 15.43 -11.85 12.11
C TYR A 241 14.26 -10.88 12.12
N VAL A 242 14.52 -9.64 12.54
CA VAL A 242 13.50 -8.59 12.74
C VAL A 242 13.81 -7.42 11.84
N SER A 243 12.85 -6.99 11.02
CA SER A 243 12.87 -5.68 10.36
C SER A 243 11.60 -4.91 10.70
N GLY A 244 11.73 -3.61 10.88
CA GLY A 244 10.62 -2.74 11.25
C GLY A 244 10.88 -1.32 10.83
N TRP A 245 9.80 -0.57 10.61
CA TRP A 245 9.90 0.89 10.51
C TRP A 245 10.34 1.47 11.85
N SER A 246 9.83 0.90 12.94
CA SER A 246 10.34 1.12 14.28
C SER A 246 10.32 -0.18 15.08
N VAL A 247 11.30 -0.33 15.97
CA VAL A 247 11.37 -1.41 16.95
C VAL A 247 11.61 -0.72 18.28
N SER A 248 10.87 -1.08 19.32
CA SER A 248 11.08 -0.58 20.68
C SER A 248 11.49 -1.73 21.58
N THR A 249 12.55 -1.54 22.36
CA THR A 249 13.08 -2.59 23.24
C THR A 249 12.28 -2.74 24.54
N GLU A 250 11.48 -1.73 24.90
CA GLU A 250 10.82 -1.63 26.20
C GLU A 250 9.39 -2.19 26.21
N ILE A 251 8.81 -2.48 25.05
CA ILE A 251 7.45 -3.03 24.98
C ILE A 251 7.40 -4.46 25.53
N THR A 252 6.27 -4.81 26.15
CA THR A 252 5.91 -6.17 26.53
C THR A 252 4.86 -6.71 25.56
N LEU A 253 5.09 -7.93 25.06
CA LEU A 253 4.21 -8.55 24.05
C LEU A 253 2.92 -9.11 24.66
N VAL A 254 2.97 -9.64 25.87
CA VAL A 254 1.81 -10.24 26.54
C VAL A 254 1.45 -9.40 27.77
N ARG A 255 0.28 -8.77 27.74
CA ARG A 255 -0.17 -7.84 28.79
C ARG A 255 -1.46 -8.27 29.49
N ASP A 256 -2.32 -9.03 28.81
CA ASP A 256 -3.56 -9.55 29.36
C ASP A 256 -3.27 -10.54 30.52
N PRO A 257 -3.60 -10.18 31.78
CA PRO A 257 -3.32 -11.03 32.93
C PRO A 257 -4.15 -12.33 32.91
N GLY A 258 -5.32 -12.33 32.27
CA GLY A 258 -6.15 -13.52 32.09
C GLY A 258 -5.61 -14.49 31.04
N ARG A 259 -4.62 -14.06 30.25
CA ARG A 259 -4.00 -14.83 29.16
C ARG A 259 -2.48 -14.80 29.19
N MET A 260 -1.89 -14.56 30.37
CA MET A 260 -0.45 -14.47 30.52
C MET A 260 0.25 -15.76 30.04
N VAL A 261 1.19 -15.62 29.11
CA VAL A 261 2.00 -16.73 28.59
C VAL A 261 3.12 -17.03 29.59
N PRO A 262 3.42 -18.30 29.91
CA PRO A 262 4.49 -18.63 30.86
C PRO A 262 5.83 -18.00 30.47
N GLY A 263 6.40 -17.26 31.42
CA GLY A 263 7.67 -16.55 31.27
C GLY A 263 7.56 -15.15 30.66
N ALA A 264 6.37 -14.71 30.23
CA ALA A 264 6.19 -13.41 29.57
C ALA A 264 6.02 -12.23 30.53
N GLU A 265 5.60 -12.47 31.76
CA GLU A 265 5.31 -11.42 32.74
C GLU A 265 6.53 -10.51 32.96
N GLY A 266 6.35 -9.21 32.66
CA GLY A 266 7.39 -8.19 32.80
C GLY A 266 8.59 -8.34 31.85
N VAL A 267 8.56 -9.26 30.88
CA VAL A 267 9.67 -9.45 29.94
C VAL A 267 9.48 -8.54 28.73
N THR A 268 10.39 -7.57 28.59
CA THR A 268 10.43 -6.69 27.42
C THR A 268 10.96 -7.42 26.19
N LEU A 269 10.61 -6.91 25.00
CA LEU A 269 11.10 -7.45 23.73
C LEU A 269 12.64 -7.43 23.67
N GLY A 270 13.27 -6.34 24.11
CA GLY A 270 14.72 -6.21 24.11
C GLY A 270 15.40 -7.28 24.97
N GLU A 271 14.89 -7.52 26.17
CA GLU A 271 15.41 -8.57 27.05
C GLU A 271 15.15 -9.97 26.52
N LEU A 272 14.01 -10.22 25.88
CA LEU A 272 13.73 -11.49 25.21
C LEU A 272 14.76 -11.76 24.10
N LEU A 273 15.01 -10.78 23.23
CA LEU A 273 15.95 -10.91 22.12
C LEU A 273 17.40 -11.10 22.61
N LYS A 274 17.82 -10.39 23.66
CA LYS A 274 19.13 -10.60 24.31
C LYS A 274 19.28 -12.03 24.82
N ARG A 275 18.28 -12.53 25.57
CA ARG A 275 18.30 -13.92 26.07
C ARG A 275 18.45 -14.93 24.94
N LYS A 276 17.72 -14.75 23.83
CA LYS A 276 17.86 -15.63 22.66
C LYS A 276 19.27 -15.58 22.06
N ALA A 277 19.86 -14.39 21.96
CA ALA A 277 21.23 -14.26 21.48
C ALA A 277 22.24 -14.94 22.42
N ASP A 278 22.06 -14.80 23.74
CA ASP A 278 22.92 -15.45 24.76
C ASP A 278 22.80 -16.98 24.74
N GLU A 279 21.64 -17.51 24.34
CA GLU A 279 21.42 -18.94 24.09
C GLU A 279 22.04 -19.45 22.77
N GLY A 280 22.66 -18.57 21.98
CA GLY A 280 23.33 -18.89 20.72
C GLY A 280 22.43 -18.80 19.48
N VAL A 281 21.23 -18.22 19.59
CA VAL A 281 20.37 -17.94 18.43
C VAL A 281 20.94 -16.74 17.65
N ALA A 282 20.95 -16.81 16.33
CA ALA A 282 21.33 -15.69 15.49
C ALA A 282 20.21 -14.63 15.49
N VAL A 283 20.38 -13.58 16.30
CA VAL A 283 19.40 -12.50 16.42
C VAL A 283 19.87 -11.28 15.63
N LEU A 284 19.17 -10.97 14.53
CA LEU A 284 19.49 -9.87 13.62
C LEU A 284 18.33 -8.87 13.59
N VAL A 285 18.61 -7.60 13.83
CA VAL A 285 17.60 -6.54 13.97
C VAL A 285 17.96 -5.38 13.04
N MET A 286 17.02 -5.00 12.17
CA MET A 286 17.22 -4.00 11.12
C MET A 286 16.08 -2.97 11.13
N PRO A 287 16.05 -2.05 12.11
CA PRO A 287 15.14 -0.91 12.11
C PRO A 287 15.52 0.07 10.99
N TRP A 288 14.55 0.83 10.50
CA TRP A 288 14.82 1.97 9.62
C TRP A 288 15.64 3.04 10.36
N GLN A 289 16.57 3.69 9.65
CA GLN A 289 17.33 4.83 10.14
C GLN A 289 16.53 6.12 9.92
N ASP A 290 15.98 6.69 10.99
CA ASP A 290 15.39 8.03 10.93
C ASP A 290 16.51 9.07 10.92
N ASN A 291 16.82 9.59 9.74
CA ASN A 291 17.86 10.59 9.55
C ASN A 291 17.56 11.92 10.27
N THR A 292 16.35 12.13 10.79
CA THR A 292 16.00 13.30 11.62
C THR A 292 16.26 13.09 13.10
N SER A 293 16.49 11.84 13.56
CA SER A 293 16.89 11.51 14.94
C SER A 293 18.28 12.06 15.31
N VAL A 294 19.04 12.57 14.32
CA VAL A 294 20.39 13.12 14.51
C VAL A 294 20.46 14.61 14.15
N SER A 295 19.74 15.48 14.88
CA SER A 295 20.07 16.92 14.90
C SER A 295 19.60 17.64 16.19
N PHE A 296 20.57 17.96 17.06
CA PHE A 296 20.61 19.07 18.04
C PHE A 296 19.49 19.26 19.10
N LEU A 297 18.38 18.49 19.12
CA LEU A 297 17.24 18.71 20.03
C LEU A 297 16.58 17.41 20.53
N GLY A 298 17.31 16.61 21.32
CA GLY A 298 16.73 15.45 22.04
C GLY A 298 16.47 14.23 21.14
N ASN A 299 16.57 13.02 21.71
CA ASN A 299 16.70 11.75 20.98
C ASN A 299 15.43 11.26 20.23
N ALA A 300 14.39 12.06 20.01
CA ALA A 300 13.23 11.64 19.22
C ALA A 300 13.21 12.42 17.91
N GLY A 301 13.52 11.76 16.79
CA GLY A 301 13.40 12.33 15.44
C GLY A 301 12.00 12.89 15.15
N LEU A 302 11.87 13.61 14.03
CA LEU A 302 10.61 14.22 13.58
C LEU A 302 9.48 13.16 13.44
N MET A 303 9.87 11.91 13.15
CA MET A 303 8.96 10.77 12.98
C MET A 303 8.77 9.92 14.25
N ARG A 304 9.41 10.29 15.37
CA ARG A 304 9.27 9.63 16.69
C ARG A 304 9.53 8.11 16.68
N THR A 305 10.50 7.66 15.89
CA THR A 305 10.99 6.28 15.93
C THR A 305 11.91 6.05 17.14
N HIS A 306 12.08 4.78 17.55
CA HIS A 306 13.02 4.33 18.60
C HIS A 306 14.29 3.70 18.03
N ASP A 307 14.73 4.14 16.85
CA ASP A 307 15.79 3.48 16.09
C ASP A 307 17.15 3.60 16.80
N GLU A 308 17.56 4.81 17.19
CA GLU A 308 18.80 5.05 17.94
C GLU A 308 18.78 4.44 19.35
N GLU A 309 17.66 4.54 20.08
CA GLU A 309 17.47 3.86 21.37
C GLU A 309 17.68 2.35 21.25
N THR A 310 17.06 1.74 20.24
CA THR A 310 17.17 0.29 20.00
C THR A 310 18.58 -0.13 19.64
N ARG A 311 19.25 0.62 18.78
CA ARG A 311 20.66 0.34 18.44
C ARG A 311 21.54 0.41 19.69
N ARG A 312 21.37 1.45 20.52
CA ARG A 312 22.14 1.63 21.76
C ARG A 312 21.85 0.52 22.77
N PHE A 313 20.60 0.10 22.90
CA PHE A 313 20.21 -0.98 23.82
C PHE A 313 20.91 -2.30 23.50
N PHE A 314 21.08 -2.62 22.21
CA PHE A 314 21.76 -3.84 21.78
C PHE A 314 23.29 -3.71 21.65
N GLU A 315 23.86 -2.52 21.85
CA GLU A 315 25.29 -2.29 21.77
C GLU A 315 26.04 -3.13 22.81
N GLY A 316 27.07 -3.86 22.36
CA GLY A 316 27.84 -4.78 23.23
C GLY A 316 27.15 -6.11 23.57
N THR A 317 25.94 -6.37 23.06
CA THR A 317 25.22 -7.64 23.26
C THR A 317 25.47 -8.64 22.12
N GLY A 318 24.92 -9.86 22.24
CA GLY A 318 24.91 -10.85 21.17
C GLY A 318 23.97 -10.52 20.00
N VAL A 319 23.03 -9.58 20.19
CA VAL A 319 22.10 -9.14 19.14
C VAL A 319 22.83 -8.25 18.13
N ARG A 320 22.66 -8.52 16.84
CA ARG A 320 23.26 -7.70 15.77
C ARG A 320 22.21 -6.73 15.24
N CYS A 321 22.34 -5.47 15.66
CA CYS A 321 21.44 -4.39 15.26
C CYS A 321 22.19 -3.31 14.47
N PHE A 322 21.63 -2.88 13.34
CA PHE A 322 22.10 -1.68 12.62
C PHE A 322 20.93 -0.87 12.07
N LEU A 323 21.10 0.44 11.97
CA LEU A 323 20.10 1.33 11.39
C LEU A 323 20.18 1.27 9.88
N CYS A 324 19.06 0.97 9.24
CA CYS A 324 18.98 0.73 7.81
C CYS A 324 18.56 2.02 7.09
N PRO A 325 19.47 2.74 6.39
CA PRO A 325 19.12 3.95 5.67
C PRO A 325 18.34 3.61 4.40
N ARG A 326 17.29 4.38 4.13
CA ARG A 326 16.59 4.35 2.85
C ARG A 326 17.12 5.47 1.96
N ASN A 327 17.85 5.10 0.91
CA ASN A 327 18.24 6.04 -0.12
C ASN A 327 17.16 6.05 -1.20
N ALA A 328 16.38 7.13 -1.23
CA ALA A 328 15.52 7.44 -2.37
C ALA A 328 16.34 7.41 -3.66
N ASP A 329 15.70 7.04 -4.78
CA ASP A 329 16.27 7.06 -6.12
C ASP A 329 17.13 8.33 -6.37
N ALA A 330 18.34 8.12 -6.93
CA ALA A 330 19.27 9.17 -7.36
C ALA A 330 18.69 10.07 -8.48
N SER A 331 17.45 9.82 -8.91
CA SER A 331 16.71 10.56 -9.93
C SER A 331 16.15 11.91 -9.51
N LEU A 332 16.09 12.21 -8.21
CA LEU A 332 15.75 13.54 -7.70
C LEU A 332 16.78 14.58 -8.16
N THR A 333 16.35 15.76 -8.63
CA THR A 333 17.30 16.87 -8.90
C THR A 333 18.14 17.14 -7.65
N VAL A 334 19.37 17.66 -7.76
CA VAL A 334 20.25 17.89 -6.58
C VAL A 334 19.52 18.63 -5.45
N VAL A 335 18.65 19.60 -5.79
CA VAL A 335 17.82 20.33 -4.82
C VAL A 335 16.74 19.45 -4.18
N GLN A 336 16.05 18.63 -4.98
CA GLN A 336 15.08 17.64 -4.49
C GLN A 336 15.76 16.53 -3.69
N HIS A 337 16.97 16.12 -4.04
CA HIS A 337 17.73 15.10 -3.33
C HIS A 337 18.08 15.57 -1.91
N VAL A 338 18.51 16.82 -1.74
CA VAL A 338 18.81 17.37 -0.40
C VAL A 338 17.55 17.51 0.47
N GLN A 339 16.38 17.78 -0.14
CA GLN A 339 15.12 17.90 0.60
C GLN A 339 14.40 16.55 0.84
N ILE A 340 14.45 15.61 -0.10
CA ILE A 340 13.56 14.41 -0.13
C ILE A 340 14.32 13.10 0.17
N SER A 341 15.65 13.02 -0.02
CA SER A 341 16.41 11.79 0.28
C SER A 341 16.42 11.40 1.76
N ALA A 342 16.09 12.34 2.66
CA ALA A 342 15.94 12.09 4.08
C ALA A 342 14.53 11.59 4.49
N GLU A 343 13.58 11.44 3.56
CA GLU A 343 12.16 11.32 3.90
C GLU A 343 11.47 10.00 3.51
N PHE A 344 12.05 9.17 2.62
CA PHE A 344 11.53 7.80 2.39
C PHE A 344 12.06 6.83 3.42
N THR A 345 11.28 5.77 3.67
CA THR A 345 11.53 4.86 4.79
C THR A 345 11.66 3.40 4.37
N HIS A 346 12.28 2.61 5.24
CA HIS A 346 12.06 1.17 5.21
C HIS A 346 10.83 0.84 6.05
N HIS A 347 9.72 0.53 5.39
CA HIS A 347 8.42 0.42 6.04
C HIS A 347 7.93 -1.03 6.23
N GLN A 348 8.75 -2.01 5.84
CA GLN A 348 8.50 -3.44 6.07
C GLN A 348 8.49 -3.77 7.57
N LYS A 349 7.46 -4.47 8.03
CA LYS A 349 7.39 -5.07 9.38
C LYS A 349 7.46 -6.59 9.24
N THR A 350 8.60 -7.18 9.58
CA THR A 350 8.82 -8.62 9.42
C THR A 350 9.51 -9.23 10.63
N VAL A 351 9.05 -10.41 11.06
CA VAL A 351 9.80 -11.29 11.96
C VAL A 351 9.91 -12.67 11.34
N THR A 352 11.12 -13.13 11.07
CA THR A 352 11.39 -14.48 10.56
C THR A 352 12.20 -15.27 11.57
N LEU A 353 11.79 -16.51 11.86
CA LEU A 353 12.43 -17.37 12.86
C LEU A 353 12.24 -18.85 12.51
N ASP A 354 12.95 -19.72 13.23
CA ASP A 354 12.72 -21.16 13.16
C ASP A 354 11.75 -21.64 14.26
N ALA A 355 10.72 -22.40 13.88
CA ALA A 355 9.74 -22.98 14.79
C ALA A 355 9.82 -24.51 14.81
N ALA A 356 9.36 -25.13 15.90
CA ALA A 356 9.25 -26.58 15.98
C ALA A 356 8.21 -27.10 14.97
N THR A 357 8.56 -28.14 14.22
CA THR A 357 7.68 -28.75 13.21
C THR A 357 6.58 -29.56 13.90
N PRO A 358 5.28 -29.22 13.72
CA PRO A 358 4.19 -30.00 14.31
C PRO A 358 4.22 -31.44 13.83
N GLY A 359 4.18 -32.41 14.75
CA GLY A 359 4.26 -33.84 14.43
C GLY A 359 5.64 -34.32 13.94
N GLY A 360 6.65 -33.44 13.88
CA GLY A 360 8.04 -33.81 13.64
C GLY A 360 8.68 -34.46 14.86
N GLY A 361 9.73 -35.25 14.65
CA GLY A 361 10.57 -35.75 15.73
C GLY A 361 11.29 -34.63 16.47
N ASP A 362 11.80 -34.93 17.67
CA ASP A 362 12.54 -33.96 18.49
C ASP A 362 13.67 -33.30 17.69
N GLY A 363 13.65 -31.96 17.64
CA GLY A 363 14.67 -31.16 16.98
C GLY A 363 14.43 -30.84 15.51
N VAL A 364 13.36 -31.36 14.87
CA VAL A 364 12.96 -30.94 13.52
C VAL A 364 12.28 -29.57 13.57
N ARG A 365 12.76 -28.64 12.75
CA ARG A 365 12.32 -27.24 12.73
C ARG A 365 12.13 -26.75 11.30
N HIS A 366 11.32 -25.72 11.14
CA HIS A 366 11.02 -25.10 9.85
C HIS A 366 10.97 -23.58 9.99
N VAL A 367 11.01 -22.87 8.86
CA VAL A 367 10.96 -21.41 8.84
C VAL A 367 9.52 -20.92 8.99
N VAL A 368 9.33 -19.91 9.83
CA VAL A 368 8.07 -19.19 10.02
C VAL A 368 8.34 -17.70 9.90
N SER A 369 7.46 -16.99 9.20
CA SER A 369 7.58 -15.55 8.97
C SER A 369 6.29 -14.81 9.32
N PHE A 370 6.41 -13.68 9.99
CA PHE A 370 5.30 -12.77 10.31
C PHE A 370 5.46 -11.51 9.48
N ILE A 371 4.39 -11.06 8.81
CA ILE A 371 4.34 -9.80 8.06
C ILE A 371 2.97 -9.12 8.22
N GLY A 372 2.92 -7.78 8.15
CA GLY A 372 1.67 -7.03 8.25
C GLY A 372 1.88 -5.55 8.52
N GLY A 373 0.87 -4.91 9.13
CA GLY A 373 0.90 -3.48 9.48
C GLY A 373 1.50 -3.19 10.86
N ILE A 374 1.51 -4.17 11.77
CA ILE A 374 1.93 -3.99 13.17
C ILE A 374 3.47 -4.05 13.32
N ASP A 375 4.09 -2.91 13.66
CA ASP A 375 5.48 -2.83 14.13
C ASP A 375 5.62 -3.34 15.57
N LEU A 376 6.85 -3.72 15.96
CA LEU A 376 7.18 -4.07 17.34
C LEU A 376 7.59 -2.84 18.14
N CYS A 377 6.68 -1.87 18.26
CA CYS A 377 6.88 -0.63 19.01
C CYS A 377 5.65 -0.24 19.84
N ASP A 378 5.78 0.88 20.55
CA ASP A 378 4.77 1.48 21.41
C ASP A 378 3.50 1.88 20.65
N GLY A 379 2.37 1.88 21.35
CA GLY A 379 1.04 2.23 20.87
C GLY A 379 0.37 1.18 19.96
N ARG A 380 1.06 0.08 19.63
CA ARG A 380 0.55 -0.97 18.74
C ARG A 380 -0.21 -2.08 19.47
N TYR A 381 0.00 -2.23 20.77
CA TYR A 381 -0.78 -3.18 21.56
C TYR A 381 -2.21 -2.66 21.70
N ASP A 382 -3.16 -3.40 21.14
CA ASP A 382 -4.57 -3.12 21.32
C ASP A 382 -5.40 -4.40 21.16
N ASP A 383 -6.63 -4.34 21.67
CA ASP A 383 -7.64 -5.38 21.51
C ASP A 383 -8.91 -4.84 20.85
N GLU A 384 -9.90 -5.71 20.65
CA GLU A 384 -11.15 -5.37 19.94
C GLU A 384 -11.99 -4.28 20.60
N ASN A 385 -11.75 -3.97 21.88
CA ASN A 385 -12.54 -2.96 22.59
C ASN A 385 -12.07 -1.55 22.26
N HIS A 386 -10.82 -1.41 21.80
CA HIS A 386 -10.23 -0.14 21.42
C HIS A 386 -10.50 0.98 22.44
N THR A 387 -10.24 0.67 23.72
CA THR A 387 -10.58 1.56 24.84
C THR A 387 -9.91 2.93 24.70
N LEU A 388 -10.61 3.99 25.06
CA LEU A 388 -10.09 5.36 25.04
C LEU A 388 -9.56 5.80 26.40
N PHE A 389 -10.24 5.37 27.47
CA PHE A 389 -10.01 5.85 28.84
C PHE A 389 -9.94 4.74 29.90
N ARG A 390 -10.41 3.53 29.58
CA ARG A 390 -10.30 2.37 30.46
C ARG A 390 -8.90 1.77 30.36
N ASP A 391 -8.42 1.21 31.47
CA ASP A 391 -7.12 0.52 31.57
C ASP A 391 -5.88 1.37 31.28
N LEU A 392 -6.03 2.71 31.32
CA LEU A 392 -4.91 3.64 31.12
C LEU A 392 -3.82 3.53 32.21
N ASP A 393 -4.19 3.10 33.41
CA ASP A 393 -3.30 2.89 34.55
C ASP A 393 -2.92 1.41 34.77
N THR A 394 -3.34 0.52 33.86
CA THR A 394 -3.00 -0.91 33.87
C THR A 394 -2.29 -1.28 32.56
N THR A 395 -3.03 -1.79 31.57
CA THR A 395 -2.53 -2.31 30.28
C THR A 395 -1.73 -1.28 29.49
N TYR A 396 -2.12 0.00 29.57
CA TYR A 396 -1.54 1.09 28.79
C TYR A 396 -0.68 2.06 29.63
N LEU A 397 -0.38 1.74 30.89
CA LEU A 397 0.37 2.61 31.81
C LEU A 397 1.74 3.04 31.26
N HIS A 398 2.44 2.12 30.60
CA HIS A 398 3.75 2.33 29.99
C HIS A 398 3.69 2.44 28.47
N ASP A 399 2.49 2.62 27.92
CA ASP A 399 2.24 2.59 26.47
C ASP A 399 1.10 3.53 26.05
N PHE A 400 0.97 4.67 26.75
CA PHE A 400 0.00 5.70 26.38
C PHE A 400 0.49 6.46 25.14
N MET A 401 -0.17 6.24 24.00
CA MET A 401 0.09 6.95 22.76
C MET A 401 -1.09 7.85 22.38
N GLN A 402 -0.81 9.09 22.01
CA GLN A 402 -1.78 10.03 21.45
C GLN A 402 -1.05 11.13 20.67
N ASN A 403 -1.01 11.01 19.34
CA ASN A 403 -0.23 11.90 18.48
C ASN A 403 -1.05 13.02 17.83
N ASN A 404 -2.38 13.01 18.01
CA ASN A 404 -3.28 13.98 17.38
C ASN A 404 -3.43 15.29 18.16
N TYR A 405 -3.00 15.30 19.42
CA TYR A 405 -3.16 16.46 20.28
C TYR A 405 -1.83 16.96 20.83
N LYS A 406 -1.65 18.28 20.83
CA LYS A 406 -0.48 18.92 21.43
C LYS A 406 -0.46 18.66 22.94
N HIS A 407 0.71 18.30 23.45
CA HIS A 407 0.93 18.04 24.89
C HIS A 407 0.08 16.91 25.46
N ALA A 408 -0.35 15.95 24.63
CA ALA A 408 -0.99 14.74 25.12
C ALA A 408 0.00 13.91 25.96
N CYS A 409 -0.47 13.46 27.13
CA CYS A 409 0.26 12.57 28.02
C CYS A 409 -0.71 11.96 29.03
N LEU A 410 -0.34 10.80 29.59
CA LEU A 410 -1.16 10.08 30.57
C LEU A 410 -1.52 10.93 31.81
N ARG A 411 -0.63 11.84 32.24
CA ARG A 411 -0.90 12.75 33.37
C ARG A 411 -2.09 13.68 33.12
N ARG A 412 -2.41 13.93 31.85
CA ARG A 412 -3.57 14.73 31.42
C ARG A 412 -4.77 13.88 31.02
N GLY A 413 -4.69 12.56 31.12
CA GLY A 413 -5.78 11.62 30.86
C GLY A 413 -5.85 11.14 29.42
N GLY A 414 -6.99 10.54 29.07
CA GLY A 414 -7.31 10.16 27.69
C GLY A 414 -8.00 11.28 26.90
N PRO A 415 -8.45 10.99 25.67
CA PRO A 415 -8.41 9.67 25.07
C PRO A 415 -6.98 9.32 24.61
N ARG A 416 -6.52 8.09 24.84
CA ARG A 416 -5.41 7.55 24.04
C ARG A 416 -5.87 7.42 22.58
N GLU A 417 -4.96 7.10 21.68
CA GLU A 417 -5.27 6.72 20.31
C GLU A 417 -5.33 5.19 20.19
N PRO A 418 -6.53 4.59 20.03
CA PRO A 418 -6.66 3.17 19.72
C PRO A 418 -6.04 2.80 18.38
N TRP A 419 -5.57 1.57 18.27
CA TRP A 419 -4.81 1.07 17.13
C TRP A 419 -5.47 -0.18 16.54
N HIS A 420 -6.26 0.02 15.49
CA HIS A 420 -6.83 -1.07 14.70
C HIS A 420 -5.89 -1.44 13.54
N ASP A 421 -5.46 -2.69 13.48
CA ASP A 421 -4.47 -3.14 12.51
C ASP A 421 -4.58 -4.64 12.23
N VAL A 422 -3.90 -5.11 11.20
CA VAL A 422 -3.87 -6.52 10.78
C VAL A 422 -2.45 -7.02 10.55
N HIS A 423 -2.26 -8.32 10.76
CA HIS A 423 -0.99 -8.99 10.53
C HIS A 423 -1.23 -10.44 10.08
N CYS A 424 -0.19 -11.12 9.61
CA CYS A 424 -0.28 -12.54 9.31
C CYS A 424 0.99 -13.31 9.66
N ARG A 425 0.82 -14.60 9.94
CA ARG A 425 1.90 -15.59 10.04
C ARG A 425 1.85 -16.50 8.82
N LEU A 426 3.01 -16.71 8.22
CA LEU A 426 3.24 -17.55 7.05
C LEU A 426 4.10 -18.75 7.43
N GLU A 427 3.67 -19.92 7.02
CA GLU A 427 4.37 -21.19 7.19
C GLU A 427 4.40 -21.96 5.87
N GLY A 428 5.46 -22.75 5.65
CA GLY A 428 5.74 -23.43 4.38
C GLY A 428 6.57 -22.56 3.43
N PRO A 429 6.58 -22.87 2.12
CA PRO A 429 7.53 -22.26 1.19
C PRO A 429 7.47 -20.72 1.09
N ALA A 430 6.32 -20.10 1.33
CA ALA A 430 6.19 -18.64 1.34
C ALA A 430 6.95 -17.96 2.50
N ALA A 431 7.18 -18.67 3.62
CA ALA A 431 7.98 -18.15 4.73
C ALA A 431 9.45 -17.93 4.31
N TRP A 432 9.97 -18.76 3.40
CA TRP A 432 11.29 -18.63 2.81
C TRP A 432 11.42 -17.43 1.89
N ASP A 433 10.37 -17.03 1.18
CA ASP A 433 10.40 -15.83 0.34
C ASP A 433 10.55 -14.55 1.19
N VAL A 434 9.91 -14.50 2.37
CA VAL A 434 10.09 -13.43 3.35
C VAL A 434 11.52 -13.44 3.93
N LEU A 435 12.07 -14.62 4.25
CA LEU A 435 13.46 -14.76 4.67
C LEU A 435 14.43 -14.24 3.59
N ALA A 436 14.23 -14.65 2.34
CA ALA A 436 15.05 -14.23 1.21
C ALA A 436 15.02 -12.70 1.05
N ASN A 437 13.85 -12.05 1.21
CA ASN A 437 13.76 -10.59 1.23
C ASN A 437 14.63 -9.97 2.34
N PHE A 438 14.57 -10.50 3.57
CA PHE A 438 15.42 -10.01 4.66
C PHE A 438 16.90 -10.17 4.35
N GLU A 439 17.31 -11.34 3.87
CA GLU A 439 18.70 -11.63 3.52
C GLU A 439 19.22 -10.74 2.37
N GLN A 440 18.40 -10.49 1.35
CA GLN A 440 18.76 -9.62 0.24
C GLN A 440 19.05 -8.20 0.73
N ARG A 441 18.24 -7.69 1.65
CA ARG A 441 18.44 -6.37 2.28
C ARG A 441 19.66 -6.33 3.18
N TRP A 442 19.80 -7.34 4.04
CA TRP A 442 20.96 -7.45 4.94
C TRP A 442 22.27 -7.48 4.16
N LYS A 443 22.37 -8.33 3.12
CA LYS A 443 23.57 -8.41 2.26
C LYS A 443 23.88 -7.07 1.58
N LYS A 444 22.85 -6.30 1.20
CA LYS A 444 23.02 -5.00 0.54
C LYS A 444 23.46 -3.91 1.51
N GLN A 445 22.82 -3.81 2.67
CA GLN A 445 22.85 -2.60 3.50
C GLN A 445 23.58 -2.78 4.85
N ALA A 446 23.83 -4.01 5.29
CA ALA A 446 24.55 -4.23 6.54
C ALA A 446 26.01 -3.72 6.44
N PRO A 447 26.54 -3.13 7.52
CA PRO A 447 27.95 -2.79 7.63
C PRO A 447 28.85 -3.99 7.36
N GLU A 448 30.05 -3.77 6.82
CA GLU A 448 30.97 -4.83 6.40
C GLU A 448 31.20 -5.91 7.48
N GLY A 449 31.39 -5.49 8.74
CA GLY A 449 31.57 -6.41 9.88
C GLY A 449 30.33 -7.24 10.27
N MET A 450 29.14 -6.92 9.75
CA MET A 450 27.89 -7.64 10.04
C MET A 450 27.37 -8.47 8.85
N ARG A 451 27.93 -8.31 7.64
CA ARG A 451 27.45 -9.03 6.44
C ARG A 451 27.52 -10.55 6.58
N GLY A 452 28.51 -11.06 7.31
CA GLY A 452 28.69 -12.50 7.58
C GLY A 452 27.85 -13.07 8.72
N CYS A 453 26.92 -12.30 9.30
CA CYS A 453 26.08 -12.76 10.43
C CYS A 453 24.85 -13.59 10.01
N LEU A 454 24.54 -13.65 8.71
CA LEU A 454 23.48 -14.50 8.19
C LEU A 454 23.87 -15.98 8.33
N LEU A 455 22.89 -16.81 8.68
CA LEU A 455 23.06 -18.26 8.66
C LEU A 455 22.96 -18.78 7.23
N ASP A 456 23.75 -19.80 6.90
CA ASP A 456 23.62 -20.54 5.64
C ASP A 456 22.50 -21.60 5.80
N LEU A 457 21.29 -21.23 5.42
CA LEU A 457 20.08 -22.03 5.61
C LEU A 457 19.63 -22.63 4.30
N THR A 458 19.23 -23.89 4.34
CA THR A 458 18.66 -24.59 3.19
C THR A 458 17.35 -25.27 3.59
N PRO A 459 16.43 -25.50 2.65
CA PRO A 459 15.23 -26.31 2.90
C PRO A 459 15.55 -27.73 3.40
N ALA A 460 16.76 -28.25 3.14
CA ALA A 460 17.20 -29.52 3.70
C ALA A 460 17.53 -29.44 5.21
N ALA A 461 18.02 -28.29 5.68
CA ALA A 461 18.34 -28.06 7.09
C ALA A 461 17.12 -27.71 7.94
N LEU A 462 16.12 -27.05 7.34
CA LEU A 462 14.86 -26.66 7.98
C LEU A 462 13.67 -27.08 7.10
N PRO A 463 13.37 -28.39 6.99
CA PRO A 463 12.35 -28.87 6.06
C PRO A 463 10.95 -28.40 6.44
N ASP A 464 10.19 -27.96 5.44
CA ASP A 464 8.78 -27.61 5.62
C ASP A 464 7.97 -28.84 6.07
N PRO A 465 7.04 -28.70 7.04
CA PRO A 465 6.23 -29.81 7.52
C PRO A 465 5.38 -30.44 6.41
N ALA A 466 5.40 -31.77 6.34
CA ALA A 466 4.48 -32.53 5.49
C ALA A 466 3.03 -32.34 5.99
N GLY A 467 2.09 -32.12 5.07
CA GLY A 467 0.68 -31.93 5.41
C GLY A 467 0.37 -30.57 6.06
N LEU A 468 1.20 -29.55 5.84
CA LEU A 468 0.83 -28.17 6.17
C LEU A 468 -0.50 -27.81 5.51
N GLY A 469 -1.54 -27.63 6.34
CA GLY A 469 -2.90 -27.38 5.87
C GLY A 469 -3.79 -28.63 5.71
N ASP A 470 -3.34 -29.82 6.11
CA ASP A 470 -4.20 -31.00 6.25
C ASP A 470 -5.09 -30.93 7.51
N ASP A 471 -4.86 -29.92 8.36
CA ASP A 471 -5.71 -29.59 9.48
C ASP A 471 -7.04 -28.98 9.03
N ALA A 472 -7.88 -28.64 10.01
CA ALA A 472 -9.18 -28.06 9.71
C ALA A 472 -9.10 -26.79 8.82
N GLY A 473 -8.00 -26.05 8.86
CA GLY A 473 -7.82 -24.82 8.10
C GLY A 473 -7.63 -25.02 6.60
N GLY A 474 -7.29 -26.20 6.11
CA GLY A 474 -7.00 -26.40 4.67
C GLY A 474 -5.67 -25.75 4.24
N SER A 475 -5.10 -26.25 3.14
CA SER A 475 -3.89 -25.69 2.54
C SER A 475 -4.15 -24.31 1.90
N TRP A 476 -3.10 -23.49 1.85
CA TRP A 476 -3.11 -22.17 1.23
C TRP A 476 -2.14 -22.11 0.06
N ASN A 477 -2.53 -21.33 -0.95
CA ASN A 477 -1.62 -20.80 -1.95
C ASN A 477 -1.31 -19.36 -1.59
N VAL A 478 -0.03 -18.99 -1.59
CA VAL A 478 0.48 -17.70 -1.11
C VAL A 478 1.51 -17.17 -2.08
N GLN A 479 1.45 -15.88 -2.41
CA GLN A 479 2.49 -15.18 -3.14
C GLN A 479 2.95 -13.97 -2.34
N VAL A 480 4.28 -13.81 -2.19
CA VAL A 480 4.88 -12.64 -1.54
C VAL A 480 5.08 -11.54 -2.58
N PHE A 481 4.71 -10.32 -2.21
CA PHE A 481 4.83 -9.11 -3.02
C PHE A 481 5.70 -8.08 -2.31
N ARG A 482 6.35 -7.20 -3.09
CA ARG A 482 7.14 -6.09 -2.56
C ARG A 482 6.95 -4.79 -3.35
N SER A 483 7.28 -3.71 -2.66
CA SER A 483 7.72 -2.45 -3.25
C SER A 483 9.15 -2.26 -2.80
N ILE A 484 10.13 -2.44 -3.68
CA ILE A 484 11.55 -2.32 -3.35
C ILE A 484 12.40 -2.13 -4.59
N ASP A 485 13.59 -1.56 -4.45
CA ASP A 485 14.53 -1.35 -5.55
C ASP A 485 15.92 -1.93 -5.29
N ASP A 486 16.74 -2.00 -6.35
CA ASP A 486 18.11 -2.51 -6.30
C ASP A 486 19.08 -1.67 -5.44
N ALA A 487 18.68 -0.48 -4.97
CA ALA A 487 19.40 0.27 -3.96
C ALA A 487 19.27 -0.39 -2.57
N SER A 488 18.17 -1.12 -2.34
CA SER A 488 17.86 -1.77 -1.07
C SER A 488 18.15 -3.28 -1.06
N VAL A 489 18.27 -3.93 -2.22
CA VAL A 489 18.49 -5.39 -2.31
C VAL A 489 19.64 -5.79 -3.22
N VAL A 490 20.22 -6.96 -2.96
CA VAL A 490 21.06 -7.68 -3.93
C VAL A 490 20.22 -8.66 -4.76
N GLY A 491 20.72 -9.04 -5.94
CA GLY A 491 20.16 -10.13 -6.75
C GLY A 491 19.13 -9.70 -7.81
N PHE A 492 18.86 -8.41 -7.97
CA PHE A 492 18.14 -7.92 -9.15
C PHE A 492 19.06 -7.96 -10.38
N PRO A 493 18.59 -8.48 -11.53
CA PRO A 493 19.37 -8.52 -12.75
C PRO A 493 19.61 -7.10 -13.27
N SER A 494 20.82 -6.85 -13.75
CA SER A 494 21.14 -5.60 -14.43
C SER A 494 20.64 -5.58 -15.86
N ASP A 495 20.32 -6.70 -16.51
CA ASP A 495 19.75 -6.68 -17.86
C ASP A 495 18.22 -6.36 -17.83
N PRO A 496 17.71 -5.39 -18.61
CA PRO A 496 16.29 -5.05 -18.60
C PRO A 496 15.35 -6.18 -19.04
N ALA A 497 15.77 -7.06 -19.94
CA ALA A 497 14.94 -8.17 -20.42
C ALA A 497 14.84 -9.27 -19.35
N GLU A 498 15.95 -9.58 -18.68
CA GLU A 498 15.97 -10.47 -17.50
C GLU A 498 15.12 -9.88 -16.35
N ALA A 499 15.23 -8.57 -16.09
CA ALA A 499 14.41 -7.88 -15.09
C ALA A 499 12.92 -7.99 -15.41
N ALA A 500 12.53 -7.71 -16.66
CA ALA A 500 11.14 -7.81 -17.10
C ALA A 500 10.59 -9.25 -17.02
N ALA A 501 11.42 -10.27 -17.27
CA ALA A 501 11.04 -11.67 -17.12
C ALA A 501 10.73 -12.06 -15.66
N LEU A 502 11.26 -11.31 -14.69
CA LEU A 502 10.95 -11.43 -13.26
C LEU A 502 9.86 -10.44 -12.79
N GLY A 503 9.19 -9.73 -13.71
CA GLY A 503 8.17 -8.74 -13.37
C GLY A 503 8.73 -7.46 -12.76
N LEU A 504 10.04 -7.24 -12.84
CA LEU A 504 10.70 -6.02 -12.40
C LEU A 504 10.65 -4.98 -13.52
N THR A 505 10.49 -3.72 -13.14
CA THR A 505 10.51 -2.58 -14.07
C THR A 505 11.79 -1.80 -13.92
N SER A 506 12.40 -1.39 -15.03
CA SER A 506 13.54 -0.48 -15.01
C SER A 506 13.08 0.98 -15.01
N GLY A 507 13.57 1.78 -14.08
CA GLY A 507 13.46 3.24 -14.02
C GLY A 507 14.73 3.94 -14.49
N LYS A 508 15.00 5.13 -13.95
CA LYS A 508 16.19 5.96 -14.25
C LYS A 508 17.45 5.33 -13.63
N ASP A 509 17.94 4.26 -14.25
CA ASP A 509 19.09 3.45 -13.82
C ASP A 509 18.89 2.63 -12.53
N VAL A 510 17.63 2.41 -12.13
CA VAL A 510 17.23 1.61 -10.97
C VAL A 510 16.26 0.52 -11.42
N THR A 511 16.44 -0.70 -10.91
CA THR A 511 15.50 -1.82 -11.09
C THR A 511 14.55 -1.89 -9.91
N VAL A 512 13.25 -1.89 -10.20
CA VAL A 512 12.18 -1.72 -9.21
C VAL A 512 11.23 -2.91 -9.26
N ASP A 513 10.96 -3.47 -8.08
CA ASP A 513 9.85 -4.39 -7.81
C ASP A 513 8.64 -3.57 -7.35
N ARG A 514 7.55 -3.68 -8.11
CA ARG A 514 6.24 -3.04 -7.82
C ARG A 514 5.13 -4.09 -7.80
N SER A 515 5.48 -5.31 -7.41
CA SER A 515 4.56 -6.45 -7.39
C SER A 515 3.39 -6.26 -6.42
N ILE A 516 3.52 -5.41 -5.39
CA ILE A 516 2.38 -5.05 -4.53
C ILE A 516 1.29 -4.37 -5.34
N GLN A 517 1.62 -3.30 -6.08
CA GLN A 517 0.62 -2.62 -6.91
C GLN A 517 0.01 -3.58 -7.93
N ALA A 518 0.83 -4.41 -8.58
CA ALA A 518 0.34 -5.41 -9.52
C ALA A 518 -0.64 -6.39 -8.85
N GLY A 519 -0.32 -6.88 -7.64
CA GLY A 519 -1.18 -7.76 -6.85
C GLY A 519 -2.53 -7.13 -6.50
N TYR A 520 -2.55 -5.87 -6.09
CA TYR A 520 -3.81 -5.14 -5.86
C TYR A 520 -4.63 -5.01 -7.14
N VAL A 521 -4.02 -4.54 -8.23
CA VAL A 521 -4.69 -4.33 -9.53
C VAL A 521 -5.27 -5.64 -10.07
N GLU A 522 -4.50 -6.73 -10.10
CA GLU A 522 -4.95 -8.03 -10.58
C GLU A 522 -6.10 -8.59 -9.72
N ALA A 523 -6.02 -8.45 -8.39
CA ALA A 523 -7.08 -8.89 -7.48
C ALA A 523 -8.39 -8.11 -7.70
N ILE A 524 -8.32 -6.78 -7.87
CA ILE A 524 -9.49 -5.94 -8.20
C ILE A 524 -10.06 -6.33 -9.56
N ARG A 525 -9.23 -6.54 -10.57
CA ARG A 525 -9.66 -6.94 -11.92
C ARG A 525 -10.39 -8.27 -11.93
N ARG A 526 -9.95 -9.22 -11.11
CA ARG A 526 -10.57 -10.55 -10.96
C ARG A 526 -11.85 -10.53 -10.12
N ALA A 527 -12.01 -9.53 -9.26
CA ALA A 527 -13.17 -9.41 -8.37
C ALA A 527 -14.50 -9.47 -9.13
N ARG A 528 -15.43 -10.24 -8.57
CA ARG A 528 -16.75 -10.52 -9.14
C ARG A 528 -17.90 -9.97 -8.28
N ARG A 529 -17.73 -9.93 -6.96
CA ARG A 529 -18.83 -9.64 -6.03
C ARG A 529 -18.53 -8.41 -5.20
N PHE A 530 -17.42 -8.39 -4.49
CA PHE A 530 -17.09 -7.26 -3.65
C PHE A 530 -15.59 -7.15 -3.34
N VAL A 531 -15.19 -5.95 -2.96
CA VAL A 531 -13.89 -5.65 -2.39
C VAL A 531 -14.10 -4.96 -1.04
N TYR A 532 -13.41 -5.45 -0.01
CA TYR A 532 -13.36 -4.84 1.32
C TYR A 532 -11.92 -4.44 1.63
N ILE A 533 -11.70 -3.17 1.96
CA ILE A 533 -10.39 -2.58 2.20
C ILE A 533 -10.38 -1.93 3.58
N GLU A 534 -9.31 -2.18 4.33
CA GLU A 534 -8.93 -1.38 5.49
C GLU A 534 -7.53 -0.84 5.22
N ASN A 535 -7.38 0.48 5.12
CA ASN A 535 -6.09 1.08 4.82
C ASN A 535 -5.86 2.43 5.50
N GLN A 536 -4.67 2.63 6.05
CA GLN A 536 -4.24 3.90 6.65
C GLN A 536 -4.35 5.09 5.68
N TYR A 537 -4.06 4.87 4.40
CA TYR A 537 -4.21 5.88 3.36
C TYR A 537 -5.04 5.33 2.21
N PHE A 538 -5.77 6.22 1.55
CA PHE A 538 -6.51 5.88 0.35
C PHE A 538 -6.49 7.07 -0.62
N LEU A 539 -5.45 7.13 -1.45
CA LEU A 539 -5.25 8.20 -2.42
C LEU A 539 -4.44 7.69 -3.64
N GLY A 540 -4.85 8.12 -4.83
CA GLY A 540 -4.28 7.59 -6.07
C GLY A 540 -5.08 7.93 -7.32
N GLY A 541 -4.52 7.59 -8.48
CA GLY A 541 -5.14 7.86 -9.77
C GLY A 541 -5.15 9.33 -10.17
N CYS A 542 -4.15 10.12 -9.76
CA CYS A 542 -4.18 11.59 -9.93
C CYS A 542 -4.35 12.05 -11.38
N ALA A 543 -3.90 11.25 -12.36
CA ALA A 543 -4.12 11.51 -13.77
C ALA A 543 -5.60 11.58 -14.19
N SER A 544 -6.52 11.06 -13.35
CA SER A 544 -7.97 11.12 -13.55
C SER A 544 -8.67 12.09 -12.60
N TRP A 545 -7.95 12.80 -11.72
CA TRP A 545 -8.54 13.86 -10.89
C TRP A 545 -8.92 15.06 -11.76
N ALA A 546 -9.94 15.81 -11.32
CA ALA A 546 -10.37 17.03 -12.01
C ALA A 546 -9.34 18.18 -11.88
N GLU A 547 -8.58 18.19 -10.79
CA GLU A 547 -7.53 19.16 -10.47
C GLU A 547 -6.30 18.40 -9.96
N ASP A 548 -5.14 19.07 -9.95
CA ASP A 548 -3.90 18.51 -9.37
C ASP A 548 -3.40 17.22 -10.05
N GLN A 549 -3.66 17.04 -11.35
CA GLN A 549 -3.24 15.85 -12.12
C GLN A 549 -1.72 15.62 -12.12
N GLY A 550 -0.95 16.67 -11.88
CA GLY A 550 0.52 16.65 -11.77
C GLY A 550 1.07 16.27 -10.39
N ALA A 551 0.23 15.93 -9.40
CA ALA A 551 0.66 15.59 -8.04
C ALA A 551 1.57 14.34 -7.96
N GLY A 552 1.59 13.53 -9.01
CA GLY A 552 2.48 12.37 -9.12
C GLY A 552 2.04 11.15 -8.32
N CYS A 553 0.75 11.08 -7.95
CA CYS A 553 0.11 9.95 -7.26
C CYS A 553 -0.56 9.01 -8.30
N LEU A 554 0.25 8.28 -9.05
CA LEU A 554 -0.14 7.53 -10.26
C LEU A 554 -0.57 6.08 -9.98
N ASN A 555 -0.50 5.60 -8.75
CA ASN A 555 -0.94 4.27 -8.37
C ASN A 555 -2.40 4.04 -8.79
N LEU A 556 -2.69 2.82 -9.24
CA LEU A 556 -3.93 2.53 -9.96
C LEU A 556 -5.07 2.03 -9.06
N VAL A 557 -4.82 1.82 -7.77
CA VAL A 557 -5.75 1.07 -6.92
C VAL A 557 -7.12 1.74 -6.83
N PRO A 558 -7.24 3.06 -6.52
CA PRO A 558 -8.55 3.70 -6.44
C PRO A 558 -9.30 3.72 -7.76
N VAL A 559 -8.60 4.00 -8.86
CA VAL A 559 -9.23 4.10 -10.19
C VAL A 559 -9.67 2.73 -10.71
N GLU A 560 -8.92 1.66 -10.44
CA GLU A 560 -9.32 0.28 -10.78
C GLU A 560 -10.58 -0.15 -10.03
N ILE A 561 -10.75 0.25 -8.76
CA ILE A 561 -11.99 -0.01 -8.01
C ILE A 561 -13.17 0.70 -8.66
N ALA A 562 -13.04 2.00 -8.96
CA ALA A 562 -14.10 2.77 -9.58
C ALA A 562 -14.48 2.23 -10.97
N LEU A 563 -13.49 1.88 -11.79
CA LEU A 563 -13.72 1.28 -13.11
C LEU A 563 -14.32 -0.12 -13.02
N LYS A 564 -13.92 -0.93 -12.02
CA LYS A 564 -14.58 -2.21 -11.74
C LYS A 564 -16.05 -2.00 -11.42
N VAL A 565 -16.38 -1.12 -10.46
CA VAL A 565 -17.77 -0.79 -10.12
C VAL A 565 -18.54 -0.32 -11.36
N ALA A 566 -17.99 0.63 -12.11
CA ALA A 566 -18.60 1.15 -13.33
C ALA A 566 -18.86 0.05 -14.38
N ALA A 567 -17.92 -0.86 -14.58
CA ALA A 567 -18.09 -1.98 -15.50
C ALA A 567 -19.21 -2.94 -15.06
N MET A 568 -19.31 -3.24 -13.76
CA MET A 568 -20.38 -4.09 -13.23
C MET A 568 -21.76 -3.43 -13.37
N ILE A 569 -21.85 -2.11 -13.13
CA ILE A 569 -23.07 -1.33 -13.36
C ILE A 569 -23.51 -1.40 -14.82
N ARG A 570 -22.60 -1.17 -15.78
CA ARG A 570 -22.91 -1.25 -17.22
C ARG A 570 -23.36 -2.64 -17.65
N ARG A 571 -22.91 -3.70 -16.96
CA ARG A 571 -23.34 -5.09 -17.19
C ARG A 571 -24.64 -5.45 -16.47
N GLY A 572 -25.18 -4.58 -15.62
CA GLY A 572 -26.33 -4.88 -14.78
C GLY A 572 -26.05 -5.92 -13.69
N GLU A 573 -24.78 -6.12 -13.33
CA GLU A 573 -24.33 -7.06 -12.31
C GLU A 573 -24.12 -6.34 -10.97
N ARG A 574 -24.42 -7.02 -9.85
CA ARG A 574 -24.19 -6.45 -8.51
C ARG A 574 -22.71 -6.51 -8.14
N PHE A 575 -22.21 -5.42 -7.60
CA PHE A 575 -20.88 -5.32 -7.04
C PHE A 575 -20.86 -4.29 -5.92
N ALA A 576 -20.04 -4.49 -4.89
CA ALA A 576 -19.87 -3.52 -3.81
C ALA A 576 -18.39 -3.32 -3.43
N ALA A 577 -18.02 -2.08 -3.15
CA ALA A 577 -16.72 -1.71 -2.61
C ALA A 577 -16.92 -1.01 -1.25
N TYR A 578 -16.18 -1.49 -0.26
CA TYR A 578 -16.17 -0.99 1.10
C TYR A 578 -14.75 -0.58 1.46
N VAL A 579 -14.54 0.68 1.82
CA VAL A 579 -13.23 1.22 2.16
C VAL A 579 -13.30 1.79 3.58
N VAL A 580 -12.46 1.29 4.47
CA VAL A 580 -12.30 1.79 5.84
C VAL A 580 -10.93 2.46 5.95
N THR A 581 -10.90 3.74 6.30
CA THR A 581 -9.68 4.51 6.54
C THR A 581 -9.70 5.08 7.95
N PRO A 582 -8.59 5.61 8.49
CA PRO A 582 -8.69 6.38 9.71
C PRO A 582 -9.54 7.63 9.45
N MET A 583 -10.14 8.19 10.49
CA MET A 583 -10.93 9.42 10.37
C MET A 583 -10.06 10.57 9.81
N TRP A 584 -8.79 10.60 10.22
CA TRP A 584 -7.71 11.36 9.59
C TRP A 584 -6.37 10.62 9.81
N PRO A 585 -5.35 10.83 8.95
CA PRO A 585 -4.01 10.32 9.19
C PRO A 585 -3.40 10.80 10.52
N GLU A 586 -2.68 9.94 11.22
CA GLU A 586 -2.09 10.23 12.54
C GLU A 586 -1.27 11.53 12.51
N GLY A 587 -1.51 12.35 13.53
CA GLY A 587 -0.88 13.65 13.70
C GLY A 587 -1.90 14.75 13.95
N LEU A 588 -1.43 15.98 14.13
CA LEU A 588 -2.33 17.11 14.38
C LEU A 588 -3.30 17.27 13.19
N PRO A 589 -4.63 17.13 13.37
CA PRO A 589 -5.57 17.04 12.25
C PRO A 589 -5.66 18.34 11.43
N ALA A 590 -5.44 19.48 12.07
CA ALA A 590 -5.35 20.79 11.41
C ALA A 590 -3.93 21.10 10.87
N GLY A 591 -2.97 20.21 11.07
CA GLY A 591 -1.59 20.33 10.62
C GLY A 591 -1.45 20.22 9.10
N GLU A 592 -0.40 20.82 8.55
CA GLU A 592 -0.22 20.98 7.10
C GLU A 592 -0.13 19.63 6.36
N ALA A 593 0.61 18.66 6.88
CA ALA A 593 0.74 17.34 6.28
C ALA A 593 -0.60 16.58 6.26
N VAL A 594 -1.28 16.49 7.40
CA VAL A 594 -2.57 15.81 7.53
C VAL A 594 -3.62 16.44 6.59
N GLN A 595 -3.65 17.78 6.53
CA GLN A 595 -4.57 18.50 5.65
C GLN A 595 -4.28 18.29 4.16
N ALA A 596 -3.01 18.19 3.76
CA ALA A 596 -2.64 17.88 2.38
C ALA A 596 -3.06 16.46 2.00
N ILE A 597 -2.84 15.48 2.88
CA ILE A 597 -3.23 14.09 2.66
C ILE A 597 -4.77 13.96 2.56
N LEU A 598 -5.51 14.66 3.43
CA LEU A 598 -6.97 14.69 3.36
C LEU A 598 -7.48 15.30 2.05
N LEU A 599 -6.78 16.29 1.49
CA LEU A 599 -7.10 16.83 0.17
C LEU A 599 -6.92 15.77 -0.93
N TRP A 600 -5.82 15.01 -0.91
CA TRP A 600 -5.58 13.94 -1.89
C TRP A 600 -6.58 12.80 -1.78
N HIS A 601 -6.93 12.41 -0.55
CA HIS A 601 -8.03 11.49 -0.30
C HIS A 601 -9.34 12.01 -0.89
N ARG A 602 -9.65 13.29 -0.63
CA ARG A 602 -10.84 13.95 -1.16
C ARG A 602 -10.91 13.94 -2.70
N ARG A 603 -9.83 14.32 -3.39
CA ARG A 603 -9.78 14.29 -4.87
C ARG A 603 -9.94 12.88 -5.42
N THR A 604 -9.37 11.90 -4.74
CA THR A 604 -9.52 10.48 -5.09
C THR A 604 -10.97 10.04 -4.96
N VAL A 605 -11.64 10.36 -3.85
CA VAL A 605 -13.05 10.01 -3.63
C VAL A 605 -13.96 10.70 -4.65
N GLU A 606 -13.72 11.98 -4.95
CA GLU A 606 -14.46 12.74 -5.98
C GLU A 606 -14.31 12.10 -7.37
N MET A 607 -13.10 11.72 -7.77
CA MET A 607 -12.84 11.00 -9.02
C MET A 607 -13.62 9.68 -9.05
N MET A 608 -13.58 8.88 -7.98
CA MET A 608 -14.24 7.58 -7.95
C MET A 608 -15.77 7.72 -8.08
N TYR A 609 -16.39 8.62 -7.30
CA TYR A 609 -17.83 8.83 -7.41
C TYR A 609 -18.25 9.42 -8.75
N GLY A 610 -17.43 10.27 -9.37
CA GLY A 610 -17.65 10.73 -10.75
C GLY A 610 -17.73 9.57 -11.74
N ILE A 611 -16.73 8.67 -11.73
CA ILE A 611 -16.71 7.48 -12.61
C ILE A 611 -17.92 6.56 -12.37
N VAL A 612 -18.30 6.35 -11.11
CA VAL A 612 -19.47 5.53 -10.75
C VAL A 612 -20.76 6.20 -11.22
N MET A 613 -20.89 7.50 -11.03
CA MET A 613 -22.08 8.26 -11.43
C MET A 613 -22.27 8.26 -12.95
N ASP A 614 -21.19 8.45 -13.71
CA ASP A 614 -21.22 8.36 -15.17
C ASP A 614 -21.72 6.99 -15.66
N ALA A 615 -21.37 5.91 -14.94
CA ALA A 615 -21.86 4.57 -15.25
C ALA A 615 -23.34 4.38 -14.89
N ILE A 616 -23.82 4.94 -13.77
CA ILE A 616 -25.24 4.92 -13.37
C ILE A 616 -26.09 5.66 -14.41
N ASP A 617 -25.65 6.86 -14.80
CA ASP A 617 -26.34 7.68 -15.81
C ASP A 617 -26.32 7.00 -17.18
N GLY A 618 -25.17 6.48 -17.61
CA GLY A 618 -25.03 5.75 -18.87
C GLY A 618 -25.86 4.46 -18.93
N ALA A 619 -26.15 3.83 -17.79
CA ALA A 619 -27.03 2.68 -17.68
C ALA A 619 -28.53 3.05 -17.54
N GLY A 620 -28.89 4.34 -17.50
CA GLY A 620 -30.26 4.79 -17.33
C GLY A 620 -30.84 4.58 -15.92
N LEU A 621 -29.97 4.45 -14.91
CA LEU A 621 -30.33 4.16 -13.51
C LEU A 621 -30.43 5.41 -12.63
N ARG A 622 -30.35 6.61 -13.23
CA ARG A 622 -30.48 7.89 -12.52
C ARG A 622 -31.79 7.96 -11.72
N GLY A 623 -31.70 8.34 -10.45
CA GLY A 623 -32.83 8.39 -9.52
C GLY A 623 -33.36 7.02 -9.05
N GLN A 624 -32.84 5.91 -9.59
CA GLN A 624 -33.20 4.54 -9.18
C GLN A 624 -32.10 3.89 -8.34
N ALA A 625 -30.83 4.23 -8.62
CA ALA A 625 -29.67 3.74 -7.89
C ALA A 625 -28.87 4.92 -7.32
N HIS A 626 -28.36 4.75 -6.10
CA HIS A 626 -27.47 5.71 -5.47
C HIS A 626 -26.00 5.26 -5.66
N PRO A 627 -25.01 6.16 -5.86
CA PRO A 627 -23.59 5.75 -5.94
C PRO A 627 -23.12 4.93 -4.73
N CYS A 628 -23.55 5.30 -3.53
CA CYS A 628 -23.34 4.53 -2.30
C CYS A 628 -24.09 3.19 -2.20
N ASP A 629 -24.90 2.78 -3.18
CA ASP A 629 -25.34 1.38 -3.29
C ASP A 629 -24.22 0.47 -3.85
N TYR A 630 -23.09 1.05 -4.28
CA TYR A 630 -21.94 0.34 -4.88
C TYR A 630 -20.60 0.69 -4.25
N LEU A 631 -20.33 1.96 -3.90
CA LEU A 631 -19.03 2.41 -3.37
C LEU A 631 -19.23 3.13 -2.03
N ASN A 632 -18.53 2.71 -0.98
CA ASN A 632 -18.73 3.21 0.37
C ASN A 632 -17.42 3.45 1.12
N PHE A 633 -17.35 4.57 1.84
CA PHE A 633 -16.21 4.97 2.66
C PHE A 633 -16.62 5.09 4.13
N PHE A 634 -15.83 4.51 5.01
CA PHE A 634 -16.05 4.44 6.45
C PHE A 634 -14.77 4.82 7.20
N CYS A 635 -14.92 5.15 8.48
CA CYS A 635 -13.83 5.25 9.42
C CYS A 635 -14.21 4.57 10.74
N LEU A 636 -13.28 4.48 11.68
CA LEU A 636 -13.54 3.91 12.99
C LEU A 636 -13.48 4.98 14.09
N GLY A 637 -14.33 4.83 15.10
CA GLY A 637 -14.34 5.68 16.28
C GLY A 637 -14.87 4.95 17.50
N ASN A 638 -14.56 5.49 18.67
CA ASN A 638 -15.11 4.99 19.92
C ASN A 638 -15.64 6.14 20.78
N ARG A 639 -16.51 5.80 21.72
CA ARG A 639 -17.01 6.70 22.75
C ARG A 639 -17.33 5.89 23.99
N GLU A 640 -16.91 6.37 25.15
CA GLU A 640 -17.00 5.61 26.40
C GLU A 640 -17.62 6.45 27.51
N ALA A 641 -18.72 5.96 28.07
CA ALA A 641 -19.24 6.46 29.32
C ALA A 641 -18.22 6.21 30.45
N PRO A 642 -18.02 7.18 31.37
CA PRO A 642 -17.14 7.00 32.52
C PRO A 642 -17.59 5.82 33.39
N LEU A 643 -16.65 4.98 33.81
CA LEU A 643 -16.90 3.89 34.76
C LEU A 643 -16.46 4.27 36.19
N PRO A 644 -17.12 3.74 37.23
CA PRO A 644 -16.62 3.86 38.59
C PRO A 644 -15.21 3.25 38.72
N GLY A 645 -14.26 4.02 39.25
CA GLY A 645 -12.88 3.58 39.42
C GLY A 645 -12.01 3.70 38.16
N GLU A 646 -12.51 4.30 37.07
CA GLU A 646 -11.69 4.66 35.92
C GLU A 646 -10.55 5.62 36.34
N TYR A 647 -9.39 5.49 35.68
CA TYR A 647 -8.22 6.33 35.91
C TYR A 647 -8.58 7.83 35.91
N SER A 648 -8.27 8.50 37.01
CA SER A 648 -8.48 9.94 37.17
C SER A 648 -7.13 10.66 37.00
N PRO A 649 -6.94 11.43 35.91
CA PRO A 649 -5.66 12.08 35.66
C PRO A 649 -5.40 13.21 36.67
N PRO A 650 -4.14 13.42 37.10
CA PRO A 650 -3.78 14.49 38.02
C PRO A 650 -3.82 15.90 37.40
N GLU A 651 -3.82 16.01 36.08
CA GLU A 651 -3.88 17.25 35.31
C GLU A 651 -5.02 17.19 34.28
N THR A 652 -5.47 18.34 33.80
CA THR A 652 -6.44 18.44 32.70
C THR A 652 -5.79 19.13 31.49
N PRO A 653 -6.21 18.79 30.26
CA PRO A 653 -5.85 19.56 29.08
C PRO A 653 -6.33 21.01 29.17
N GLU A 654 -5.70 21.91 28.42
CA GLU A 654 -6.09 23.31 28.36
C GLU A 654 -7.48 23.48 27.74
N GLU A 655 -8.37 24.22 28.41
CA GLU A 655 -9.74 24.43 27.99
C GLU A 655 -9.82 25.02 26.57
N GLY A 656 -10.75 24.51 25.76
CA GLY A 656 -10.93 24.96 24.39
C GLY A 656 -9.92 24.43 23.37
N THR A 657 -8.97 23.56 23.78
CA THR A 657 -8.16 22.77 22.84
C THR A 657 -8.92 21.58 22.26
N ASP A 658 -8.41 21.00 21.17
CA ASP A 658 -8.95 19.74 20.60
C ASP A 658 -8.89 18.62 21.63
N TYR A 659 -7.78 18.54 22.39
CA TYR A 659 -7.59 17.55 23.44
C TYR A 659 -8.67 17.64 24.54
N TRP A 660 -8.92 18.85 25.03
CA TRP A 660 -9.93 19.10 26.05
C TRP A 660 -11.33 18.71 25.54
N ARG A 661 -11.68 19.09 24.30
CA ARG A 661 -12.98 18.72 23.72
C ARG A 661 -13.15 17.21 23.59
N ALA A 662 -12.15 16.50 23.07
CA ALA A 662 -12.18 15.05 22.94
C ALA A 662 -12.31 14.35 24.30
N GLN A 663 -11.59 14.85 25.32
CA GLN A 663 -11.67 14.34 26.68
C GLN A 663 -13.05 14.55 27.31
N VAL A 664 -13.62 15.75 27.22
CA VAL A 664 -14.93 16.08 27.80
C VAL A 664 -16.07 15.37 27.07
N ASN A 665 -15.99 15.29 25.74
CA ASN A 665 -16.99 14.60 24.92
C ASN A 665 -16.81 13.08 24.88
N ARG A 666 -15.73 12.59 25.50
CA ARG A 666 -15.46 11.18 25.79
C ARG A 666 -15.36 10.30 24.55
N ARG A 667 -14.86 10.87 23.44
CA ARG A 667 -14.79 10.22 22.14
C ARG A 667 -13.45 10.49 21.46
N GLY A 668 -13.12 9.63 20.50
CA GLY A 668 -11.94 9.77 19.66
C GLY A 668 -12.02 8.81 18.46
N PRO A 669 -11.20 9.03 17.42
CA PRO A 669 -11.06 8.05 16.36
C PRO A 669 -10.38 6.79 16.90
N ILE A 670 -10.68 5.65 16.28
CA ILE A 670 -9.83 4.46 16.34
C ILE A 670 -8.95 4.54 15.11
N TYR A 671 -7.63 4.51 15.29
CA TYR A 671 -6.71 4.66 14.19
C TYR A 671 -6.63 3.38 13.38
N VAL A 672 -7.10 3.44 12.14
CA VAL A 672 -7.00 2.34 11.18
C VAL A 672 -5.60 2.37 10.57
N HIS A 673 -4.71 1.57 11.14
CA HIS A 673 -3.37 1.37 10.60
C HIS A 673 -3.26 0.11 9.73
N ALA A 674 -4.34 -0.68 9.61
CA ALA A 674 -4.41 -1.83 8.70
C ALA A 674 -3.92 -1.51 7.27
N LYS A 675 -3.43 -2.53 6.58
CA LYS A 675 -3.23 -2.55 5.11
C LYS A 675 -3.74 -3.86 4.54
N LEU A 676 -5.05 -3.94 4.44
CA LEU A 676 -5.83 -5.13 4.11
C LEU A 676 -6.65 -4.92 2.83
N MET A 677 -6.72 -5.95 2.01
CA MET A 677 -7.81 -6.09 1.03
C MET A 677 -8.33 -7.52 1.00
N ILE A 678 -9.65 -7.67 1.09
CA ILE A 678 -10.37 -8.93 0.93
C ILE A 678 -11.22 -8.85 -0.34
N VAL A 679 -11.09 -9.86 -1.19
CA VAL A 679 -11.82 -9.96 -2.45
C VAL A 679 -12.70 -11.21 -2.43
N ASP A 680 -14.00 -11.00 -2.61
CA ASP A 680 -15.01 -12.05 -2.77
C ASP A 680 -15.04 -13.12 -1.65
N ASP A 681 -14.57 -12.81 -0.43
CA ASP A 681 -14.42 -13.77 0.68
C ASP A 681 -13.47 -14.96 0.37
N GLU A 682 -12.72 -14.93 -0.73
CA GLU A 682 -11.86 -16.04 -1.20
C GLU A 682 -10.37 -15.70 -1.30
N TYR A 683 -10.02 -14.42 -1.47
CA TYR A 683 -8.64 -13.94 -1.60
C TYR A 683 -8.38 -12.80 -0.62
N VAL A 684 -7.19 -12.75 -0.05
CA VAL A 684 -6.79 -11.72 0.92
C VAL A 684 -5.37 -11.22 0.64
N ILE A 685 -5.17 -9.90 0.74
CA ILE A 685 -3.86 -9.25 0.77
C ILE A 685 -3.64 -8.64 2.15
N VAL A 686 -2.52 -8.97 2.81
CA VAL A 686 -2.07 -8.37 4.08
C VAL A 686 -0.61 -7.96 3.93
N GLY A 687 -0.24 -6.77 4.41
CA GLY A 687 1.14 -6.32 4.37
C GLY A 687 1.36 -4.99 5.06
N SER A 688 2.43 -4.29 4.68
CA SER A 688 2.80 -2.97 5.19
C SER A 688 2.41 -1.81 4.26
N ALA A 689 2.09 -2.11 2.99
CA ALA A 689 1.89 -1.11 1.95
C ALA A 689 0.54 -0.39 2.04
N ASN A 690 0.61 0.92 2.20
CA ASN A 690 -0.54 1.80 2.16
C ASN A 690 -1.07 1.99 0.72
N LEU A 691 -2.31 2.41 0.56
CA LEU A 691 -2.84 2.81 -0.75
C LEU A 691 -2.53 4.28 -1.02
N ASN A 692 -1.25 4.54 -1.22
CA ASN A 692 -0.67 5.80 -1.65
C ASN A 692 0.53 5.53 -2.57
N GLU A 693 1.09 6.57 -3.17
CA GLU A 693 2.23 6.47 -4.07
C GLU A 693 3.51 6.10 -3.33
N ARG A 694 3.71 6.63 -2.11
CA ARG A 694 4.83 6.26 -1.23
C ARG A 694 5.02 4.76 -1.09
N SER A 695 3.95 3.99 -0.91
CA SER A 695 4.01 2.54 -0.75
C SER A 695 3.94 1.78 -2.08
N LEU A 696 3.27 2.30 -3.12
CA LEU A 696 2.96 1.54 -4.35
C LEU A 696 3.89 1.80 -5.53
N ALA A 697 4.68 2.88 -5.51
CA ALA A 697 5.60 3.23 -6.60
C ALA A 697 6.77 2.24 -6.77
N GLY A 698 7.12 1.50 -5.71
CA GLY A 698 8.24 0.56 -5.70
C GLY A 698 9.60 1.18 -5.33
N ASN A 699 9.85 2.42 -5.74
CA ASN A 699 11.12 3.13 -5.53
C ASN A 699 11.06 4.26 -4.47
N ARG A 700 9.97 4.34 -3.71
CA ARG A 700 9.78 5.27 -2.58
C ARG A 700 10.06 4.55 -1.26
N ASP A 701 9.04 4.23 -0.46
CA ASP A 701 9.23 3.39 0.73
C ASP A 701 9.39 1.92 0.32
N SER A 702 10.19 1.17 1.08
CA SER A 702 10.24 -0.28 0.88
C SER A 702 9.09 -0.94 1.65
N GLU A 703 8.31 -1.79 0.98
CA GLU A 703 7.14 -2.46 1.54
C GLU A 703 7.17 -3.97 1.27
N ILE A 704 6.36 -4.72 2.02
CA ILE A 704 6.15 -6.16 1.81
C ILE A 704 4.68 -6.49 2.06
N ALA A 705 4.14 -7.41 1.27
CA ALA A 705 2.80 -7.95 1.45
C ALA A 705 2.75 -9.42 1.01
N GLN A 706 1.67 -10.11 1.36
CA GLN A 706 1.31 -11.39 0.76
C GLN A 706 -0.09 -11.29 0.17
N GLY A 707 -0.31 -12.02 -0.92
CA GLY A 707 -1.65 -12.36 -1.39
C GLY A 707 -1.87 -13.86 -1.28
N SER A 708 -3.03 -14.27 -0.76
CA SER A 708 -3.31 -15.69 -0.52
C SER A 708 -4.78 -16.06 -0.60
N TYR A 709 -5.01 -17.34 -0.85
CA TYR A 709 -6.32 -17.97 -0.88
C TYR A 709 -6.23 -19.43 -0.48
N GLN A 710 -7.38 -20.02 -0.19
CA GLN A 710 -7.53 -21.44 0.10
C GLN A 710 -8.14 -22.13 -1.12
N PRO A 711 -7.40 -22.98 -1.86
CA PRO A 711 -7.92 -23.64 -3.06
C PRO A 711 -9.22 -24.45 -2.83
N ALA A 712 -9.41 -24.98 -1.62
CA ALA A 712 -10.61 -25.72 -1.22
C ALA A 712 -11.83 -24.83 -0.90
N HIS A 713 -11.65 -23.51 -0.82
CA HIS A 713 -12.68 -22.57 -0.35
C HIS A 713 -12.89 -21.38 -1.31
N LEU A 714 -12.99 -21.67 -2.61
CA LEU A 714 -13.27 -20.67 -3.64
C LEU A 714 -14.76 -20.59 -3.98
N ASN A 715 -15.24 -19.42 -4.38
CA ASN A 715 -16.58 -19.26 -4.92
C ASN A 715 -16.76 -20.06 -6.22
N GLY A 716 -17.94 -20.66 -6.41
CA GLY A 716 -18.34 -21.21 -7.70
C GLY A 716 -19.68 -21.94 -7.65
N PRO A 717 -19.96 -22.85 -8.60
CA PRO A 717 -21.29 -23.46 -8.72
C PRO A 717 -21.74 -24.22 -7.46
N CYS A 718 -20.79 -24.80 -6.73
CA CYS A 718 -21.07 -25.62 -5.55
C CYS A 718 -21.25 -24.81 -4.25
N GLY A 719 -21.14 -23.47 -4.29
CA GLY A 719 -21.33 -22.61 -3.13
C GLY A 719 -20.40 -21.40 -3.07
N ARG A 720 -20.58 -20.60 -2.03
CA ARG A 720 -19.73 -19.44 -1.72
C ARG A 720 -18.49 -19.85 -0.91
N ALA A 721 -17.44 -19.04 -1.01
CA ALA A 721 -16.27 -19.15 -0.14
C ALA A 721 -16.69 -18.98 1.32
N ARG A 722 -16.36 -19.98 2.15
CA ARG A 722 -16.64 -20.02 3.60
C ARG A 722 -15.43 -20.54 4.39
N GLY A 723 -14.24 -20.22 3.89
CA GLY A 723 -12.96 -20.54 4.52
C GLY A 723 -12.55 -19.51 5.57
N GLN A 724 -11.26 -19.50 5.89
CA GLN A 724 -10.66 -18.57 6.85
C GLN A 724 -10.75 -17.10 6.40
N VAL A 725 -10.67 -16.82 5.09
CA VAL A 725 -10.83 -15.45 4.56
C VAL A 725 -12.21 -14.89 4.90
N HIS A 726 -13.28 -15.66 4.62
CA HIS A 726 -14.65 -15.36 5.06
C HIS A 726 -14.75 -15.19 6.58
N GLY A 727 -14.15 -16.11 7.34
CA GLY A 727 -14.15 -16.07 8.81
C GLY A 727 -13.55 -14.79 9.36
N PHE A 728 -12.40 -14.39 8.83
CA PHE A 728 -11.68 -13.18 9.19
C PHE A 728 -12.50 -11.92 8.86
N ARG A 729 -13.07 -11.83 7.64
CA ARG A 729 -13.90 -10.71 7.23
C ARG A 729 -15.16 -10.55 8.11
N MET A 730 -15.82 -11.65 8.47
CA MET A 730 -16.95 -11.62 9.41
C MET A 730 -16.51 -11.23 10.83
N SER A 731 -15.30 -11.60 11.26
CA SER A 731 -14.73 -11.24 12.56
C SER A 731 -14.43 -9.73 12.66
N LEU A 732 -13.87 -9.14 11.60
CA LEU A 732 -13.68 -7.69 11.47
C LEU A 732 -15.01 -6.96 11.51
N TRP A 733 -16.01 -7.39 10.71
CA TRP A 733 -17.34 -6.78 10.76
C TRP A 733 -18.02 -6.94 12.12
N HIS A 734 -17.73 -8.03 12.83
CA HIS A 734 -18.23 -8.23 14.18
C HIS A 734 -17.71 -7.18 15.17
N GLU A 735 -16.38 -6.99 15.21
CA GLU A 735 -15.74 -5.90 15.96
C GLU A 735 -16.31 -4.55 15.55
N HIS A 736 -16.33 -4.27 14.25
CA HIS A 736 -16.68 -2.94 13.75
C HIS A 736 -18.14 -2.58 14.01
N PHE A 737 -19.09 -3.51 13.93
CA PHE A 737 -20.50 -3.15 14.08
C PHE A 737 -21.50 -4.28 14.36
N MET A 738 -21.17 -5.57 14.16
CA MET A 738 -22.17 -6.63 14.34
C MET A 738 -22.35 -7.10 15.79
N ALA A 739 -21.39 -6.86 16.69
CA ALA A 739 -21.39 -7.40 18.05
C ALA A 739 -22.68 -7.12 18.83
N ARG A 740 -23.28 -5.93 18.66
CA ARG A 740 -24.48 -5.49 19.39
C ARG A 740 -25.71 -5.23 18.53
N HIS A 741 -25.66 -5.56 17.23
CA HIS A 741 -26.79 -5.40 16.31
C HIS A 741 -27.66 -6.65 16.09
N ALA A 742 -27.28 -7.80 16.66
CA ALA A 742 -27.95 -9.06 16.34
C ALA A 742 -29.21 -9.32 17.19
N GLY A 743 -30.37 -8.96 16.64
CA GLY A 743 -31.44 -9.96 16.56
C GLY A 743 -31.05 -10.96 15.46
N ASP A 744 -31.30 -12.26 15.65
CA ASP A 744 -30.82 -13.35 14.76
C ASP A 744 -31.19 -13.20 13.26
N GLY A 745 -32.12 -12.31 12.89
CA GLY A 745 -32.53 -12.06 11.52
C GLY A 745 -31.56 -11.22 10.67
N ASP A 746 -30.79 -10.30 11.27
CA ASP A 746 -29.98 -9.33 10.49
C ASP A 746 -28.59 -9.87 10.09
N ARG A 747 -28.05 -10.89 10.79
CA ARG A 747 -26.70 -11.41 10.50
C ARG A 747 -26.58 -12.08 9.13
N ALA A 748 -27.67 -12.62 8.59
CA ALA A 748 -27.67 -13.31 7.31
C ALA A 748 -27.36 -12.36 6.14
N VAL A 749 -27.73 -11.08 6.24
CA VAL A 749 -27.50 -10.11 5.16
C VAL A 749 -26.00 -9.88 4.89
N PHE A 750 -25.18 -9.97 5.95
CA PHE A 750 -23.74 -9.77 5.89
C PHE A 750 -22.97 -10.97 5.28
N LEU A 751 -23.67 -12.07 4.97
CA LEU A 751 -23.12 -13.21 4.23
C LEU A 751 -23.07 -12.96 2.71
N GLU A 752 -23.69 -11.87 2.25
CA GLU A 752 -23.76 -11.43 0.86
C GLU A 752 -23.33 -9.96 0.71
N PRO A 753 -22.03 -9.64 0.87
CA PRO A 753 -21.55 -8.25 0.87
C PRO A 753 -21.83 -7.49 -0.43
N GLU A 754 -22.04 -8.18 -1.56
CA GLU A 754 -22.38 -7.55 -2.84
C GLU A 754 -23.84 -7.09 -2.95
N SER A 755 -24.72 -7.59 -2.06
CA SER A 755 -26.16 -7.33 -2.13
C SER A 755 -26.48 -5.88 -1.72
N VAL A 756 -27.52 -5.31 -2.33
CA VAL A 756 -27.96 -3.95 -1.99
C VAL A 756 -28.48 -3.88 -0.55
N GLU A 757 -29.09 -4.97 -0.08
CA GLU A 757 -29.58 -5.15 1.26
C GLU A 757 -28.44 -5.06 2.28
N CYS A 758 -27.32 -5.72 2.00
CA CYS A 758 -26.13 -5.67 2.85
C CYS A 758 -25.52 -4.26 2.88
N VAL A 759 -25.28 -3.67 1.71
CA VAL A 759 -24.72 -2.31 1.59
C VAL A 759 -25.56 -1.31 2.40
N ARG A 760 -26.89 -1.33 2.21
CA ARG A 760 -27.81 -0.44 2.93
C ARG A 760 -27.92 -0.78 4.41
N ALA A 761 -27.77 -2.04 4.81
CA ALA A 761 -27.70 -2.41 6.22
C ALA A 761 -26.44 -1.83 6.88
N VAL A 762 -25.26 -2.02 6.30
CA VAL A 762 -23.99 -1.48 6.80
C VAL A 762 -24.05 0.05 6.91
N ARG A 763 -24.54 0.75 5.87
CA ARG A 763 -24.68 2.21 5.89
C ARG A 763 -25.61 2.70 7.00
N ARG A 764 -26.80 2.09 7.15
CA ARG A 764 -27.74 2.45 8.22
C ARG A 764 -27.16 2.24 9.62
N VAL A 765 -26.35 1.19 9.78
CA VAL A 765 -25.61 0.94 11.02
C VAL A 765 -24.61 2.07 11.28
N ALA A 766 -23.77 2.38 10.30
CA ALA A 766 -22.77 3.43 10.41
C ALA A 766 -23.41 4.81 10.69
N GLU A 767 -24.50 5.17 10.00
CA GLU A 767 -25.24 6.43 10.22
C GLU A 767 -25.80 6.54 11.65
N ARG A 768 -26.33 5.44 12.21
CA ARG A 768 -26.76 5.41 13.62
C ARG A 768 -25.59 5.58 14.58
N LEU A 769 -24.47 4.89 14.32
CA LEU A 769 -23.26 5.00 15.12
C LEU A 769 -22.68 6.42 15.06
N TRP A 770 -22.72 7.09 13.90
CA TRP A 770 -22.37 8.51 13.78
C TRP A 770 -23.24 9.42 14.65
N GLY A 771 -24.55 9.19 14.65
CA GLY A 771 -25.47 9.91 15.54
C GLY A 771 -25.10 9.74 17.02
N ALA A 772 -24.83 8.51 17.45
CA ALA A 772 -24.41 8.22 18.82
C ALA A 772 -22.99 8.77 19.16
N TYR A 773 -22.10 8.79 18.18
CA TYR A 773 -20.76 9.38 18.30
C TYR A 773 -20.83 10.91 18.46
N THR A 774 -21.75 11.56 17.74
CA THR A 774 -21.83 13.03 17.64
C THR A 774 -22.77 13.69 18.65
N GLN A 775 -23.77 12.98 19.19
CA GLN A 775 -24.77 13.52 20.13
C GLN A 775 -24.16 14.12 21.40
N ASP A 776 -24.90 14.99 22.08
CA ASP A 776 -24.46 15.61 23.34
C ASP A 776 -24.33 14.61 24.49
N ARG A 777 -25.20 13.60 24.54
CA ARG A 777 -25.19 12.59 25.59
C ARG A 777 -24.01 11.62 25.41
N VAL A 778 -23.17 11.51 26.43
CA VAL A 778 -22.08 10.53 26.47
C VAL A 778 -22.64 9.15 26.83
N GLU A 779 -22.44 8.20 25.92
CA GLU A 779 -22.79 6.78 26.08
C GLU A 779 -21.71 5.92 25.43
N ASP A 780 -21.60 4.66 25.86
CA ASP A 780 -20.76 3.68 25.18
C ASP A 780 -21.25 3.46 23.74
N LEU A 781 -20.32 3.54 22.80
CA LEU A 781 -20.64 3.26 21.40
C LEU A 781 -20.85 1.75 21.22
N PRO A 782 -21.97 1.29 20.63
CA PRO A 782 -22.27 -0.14 20.52
C PRO A 782 -21.51 -0.86 19.39
N GLY A 783 -20.71 -0.13 18.62
CA GLY A 783 -19.82 -0.58 17.55
C GLY A 783 -18.95 0.59 17.11
N HIS A 784 -18.00 0.36 16.24
CA HIS A 784 -16.94 1.31 15.88
C HIS A 784 -17.06 1.91 14.48
N LEU A 785 -17.84 1.29 13.58
CA LEU A 785 -17.95 1.72 12.20
C LEU A 785 -18.74 3.02 12.07
N LEU A 786 -18.08 4.07 11.58
CA LEU A 786 -18.66 5.36 11.27
C LEU A 786 -18.61 5.59 9.75
N PRO A 787 -19.55 6.32 9.14
CA PRO A 787 -19.34 6.85 7.81
C PRO A 787 -18.06 7.68 7.83
N PHE A 788 -17.26 7.61 6.77
CA PHE A 788 -16.25 8.64 6.57
C PHE A 788 -17.01 9.98 6.49
N PRO A 789 -16.56 11.09 7.11
CA PRO A 789 -17.39 12.27 7.38
C PRO A 789 -17.65 13.15 6.15
N ILE A 790 -18.04 12.53 5.04
CA ILE A 790 -18.48 13.11 3.78
C ILE A 790 -19.94 12.74 3.51
N THR A 791 -20.61 13.55 2.71
CA THR A 791 -21.90 13.19 2.09
C THR A 791 -21.70 12.90 0.62
N VAL A 792 -22.60 12.13 0.02
CA VAL A 792 -22.62 11.90 -1.43
C VAL A 792 -24.05 12.10 -1.89
N SER A 793 -24.27 12.99 -2.85
CA SER A 793 -25.59 13.23 -3.42
C SER A 793 -26.01 12.10 -4.37
N GLU A 794 -27.28 12.10 -4.78
CA GLU A 794 -27.78 11.20 -5.83
C GLU A 794 -27.12 11.43 -7.21
N PHE A 795 -26.39 12.55 -7.36
CA PHE A 795 -25.62 12.91 -8.55
C PHE A 795 -24.11 12.70 -8.38
N GLY A 796 -23.68 12.00 -7.33
CA GLY A 796 -22.27 11.68 -7.08
C GLY A 796 -21.44 12.87 -6.56
N GLU A 797 -22.07 13.99 -6.23
CA GLU A 797 -21.36 15.15 -5.66
C GLU A 797 -20.98 14.85 -4.21
N VAL A 798 -19.71 15.03 -3.88
CA VAL A 798 -19.20 14.79 -2.54
C VAL A 798 -19.33 16.09 -1.72
N GLY A 799 -19.80 16.00 -0.48
CA GLY A 799 -19.92 17.11 0.48
C GLY A 799 -19.27 16.77 1.81
N ASP A 800 -19.41 17.65 2.80
CA ASP A 800 -18.91 17.42 4.17
C ASP A 800 -20.11 17.04 5.06
N LEU A 801 -19.98 15.98 5.85
CA LEU A 801 -21.05 15.49 6.73
C LEU A 801 -21.28 16.39 7.95
N PRO A 802 -20.23 16.87 8.66
CA PRO A 802 -20.38 17.86 9.72
C PRO A 802 -20.88 19.20 9.15
N ALA A 803 -21.85 19.82 9.82
CA ALA A 803 -22.45 21.07 9.36
C ALA A 803 -21.47 22.26 9.33
N ASP A 804 -20.43 22.24 10.15
CA ASP A 804 -19.35 23.23 10.18
C ASP A 804 -18.14 22.86 9.30
N GLY A 805 -18.22 21.73 8.60
CA GLY A 805 -17.17 21.20 7.72
C GLY A 805 -15.91 20.70 8.44
N CYS A 806 -15.94 20.58 9.78
CA CYS A 806 -14.78 20.20 10.59
C CYS A 806 -15.00 18.84 11.28
N PHE A 807 -13.93 18.09 11.53
CA PHE A 807 -14.05 16.85 12.32
C PHE A 807 -14.54 17.16 13.74
N PRO A 808 -15.37 16.28 14.34
CA PRO A 808 -15.85 16.45 15.71
C PRO A 808 -14.70 16.75 16.67
N ASP A 809 -14.90 17.72 17.57
CA ASP A 809 -13.93 18.18 18.57
C ASP A 809 -12.69 18.91 18.03
N THR A 810 -12.60 19.16 16.73
CA THR A 810 -11.46 19.84 16.12
C THR A 810 -11.85 21.15 15.42
N ARG A 811 -10.83 21.88 14.94
CA ARG A 811 -11.00 22.93 13.91
C ARG A 811 -10.41 22.51 12.56
N ALA A 812 -10.27 21.20 12.35
CA ALA A 812 -9.64 20.64 11.17
C ALA A 812 -10.68 20.39 10.09
N PRO A 813 -10.56 21.04 8.91
CA PRO A 813 -11.46 20.79 7.79
C PRO A 813 -11.42 19.33 7.33
N VAL A 814 -12.59 18.73 7.13
CA VAL A 814 -12.73 17.37 6.60
C VAL A 814 -12.22 17.27 5.17
N ARG A 815 -12.49 18.30 4.36
CA ARG A 815 -12.08 18.38 2.95
C ARG A 815 -10.57 18.40 2.73
N GLY A 816 -9.78 18.68 3.77
CA GLY A 816 -8.36 18.93 3.66
C GLY A 816 -8.04 20.28 3.00
N ARG A 817 -6.75 20.60 2.91
CA ARG A 817 -6.22 21.83 2.32
C ARG A 817 -4.87 21.57 1.68
N LYS A 818 -4.58 22.29 0.59
CA LYS A 818 -3.29 22.17 -0.09
C LYS A 818 -2.18 22.69 0.82
N ALA A 819 -1.09 21.94 0.88
CA ALA A 819 0.12 22.37 1.56
C ALA A 819 0.74 23.59 0.84
N VAL A 820 1.29 24.52 1.62
CA VAL A 820 2.00 25.70 1.10
C VAL A 820 3.49 25.42 1.02
N LYS A 821 4.02 24.61 1.94
CA LYS A 821 5.45 24.36 2.13
C LYS A 821 5.89 22.94 1.82
N LEU A 822 4.96 21.99 1.81
CA LEU A 822 5.27 20.58 1.56
C LEU A 822 5.05 20.23 0.08
N PRO A 823 6.08 19.73 -0.64
CA PRO A 823 5.88 19.22 -1.99
C PRO A 823 5.01 17.95 -2.00
N ASP A 824 4.22 17.79 -3.06
CA ASP A 824 3.24 16.70 -3.21
C ASP A 824 3.86 15.31 -3.04
N ILE A 825 5.12 15.11 -3.48
CA ILE A 825 5.87 13.84 -3.35
C ILE A 825 5.97 13.32 -1.91
N LEU A 826 5.89 14.20 -0.90
CA LEU A 826 5.97 13.82 0.51
C LEU A 826 4.62 13.40 1.10
N THR A 827 3.53 13.86 0.49
CA THR A 827 2.16 13.70 0.97
C THR A 827 1.32 12.78 0.10
N THR A 828 1.89 12.25 -1.00
CA THR A 828 1.23 11.38 -1.99
C THR A 828 1.66 9.93 -1.93
#